data_AF-A0A1H7M525-F1
#
_entry.id   AF-A0A1H7M525-F1
#
_cell.length_a   1.000
_cell.length_b   1.000
_cell.length_c   1.000
_cell.angle_alpha   90.00
_cell.angle_beta   90.00
_cell.angle_gamma   90.00
#
_symmetry.space_group_name_H-M   'P 1'
#
loop_
_entity.id
_entity.type
_entity.pdbx_description
1 polymer ?
#
loop_
_entity_poly.entity_id
_entity_poly.type
_entity_poly.pdbx_seq_one_letter_code
_entity_poly.pdbx_strand_id
1 'polypeptide(L)'
;MKKQLLAGRMLALGTGLAFGTGLALPSGASAQTAQPPRAEKRPYQVTSANGNREDDYYWLRDDKRQNADMLAYLRAENAYADAQLAPLKPLEAKLYAETVAHIKQDDDSVPYRENGYWYQTTWATGADYPQVIRRKGIVTAAPVVLFDQPAMAKGHNFFQIGGWQVSPDNARVAWAEDTVGRRQYVLKVKDIATGQLLSDRVANVEGGLVWSADGRTIFYVEKDPVTLLSKRVKAHVLGTPASADRLVYEEGDDSFYMGVGQTSDRRYICIHLQSTVSDEQRCAPAANPAAFTVVAPRAREFRYNADHIGNRWIIRTNAGGAKNYKLATVADVDAAKGTSAWRDVVPASATTFIEDFKPFAGFVAIEQRAGGNKGVRLLTDAGKSIPVAADEPAYAMGLSVNEEVDTPWVRYSYTSLVTPTTTYEINAKTGERRTLKVQPVPGYDKANYVTERVWATARDGVRVPVSLMYRRGTKRDGTAPLFQYAYGSYGISSDPGFSAGNLALVDRGVVYAVAHIRGGQEMGRDWYDQGHLLNKKNSFNDFVDVTRYLVANKYAAPGRVAAMGGSAGGLLMGGVANLAPKDYAVLVAQVPFVDVVTTMLDASIPLTTNEYDEWGNPADKRYYDYMLSYSPYDNVARKAYPAMYVSTGLWDSQVQYYEPTKWVARLREMKTDKNPLIYRVNMEAGHGGKSGRFERYRQAAEWQAFVLQQLKVAP
;
A
#
# COMPACT_ATOMS: atom_id res chain seq x y z
N MET A 1 -1.24 46.83 58.70
CA MET A 1 -1.70 48.17 59.17
C MET A 1 -3.22 48.25 59.09
N LYS A 2 -3.83 49.20 59.84
CA LYS A 2 -5.18 49.84 59.72
C LYS A 2 -6.10 49.36 58.56
N LYS A 3 -7.34 48.90 58.80
CA LYS A 3 -8.62 49.65 59.06
C LYS A 3 -9.17 50.40 57.82
N GLN A 4 -10.49 50.53 57.55
CA GLN A 4 -11.72 50.06 58.25
C GLN A 4 -12.76 49.48 57.22
N LEU A 5 -14.05 49.81 56.96
CA LEU A 5 -15.05 50.76 57.50
C LEU A 5 -16.53 50.40 57.04
N LEU A 6 -17.43 49.98 57.97
CA LEU A 6 -18.92 49.83 57.87
C LEU A 6 -19.53 48.86 56.80
N ALA A 7 -20.76 48.28 56.85
CA ALA A 7 -21.83 48.02 57.85
C ALA A 7 -23.27 48.53 57.51
N GLY A 8 -24.27 47.62 57.60
CA GLY A 8 -25.75 47.81 57.47
C GLY A 8 -26.40 46.49 57.01
N ARG A 9 -27.41 45.83 57.63
CA ARG A 9 -28.80 46.20 58.06
C ARG A 9 -29.72 46.56 56.86
N MET A 10 -30.95 46.04 56.72
CA MET A 10 -31.76 45.09 57.53
C MET A 10 -33.00 44.57 56.74
N LEU A 11 -33.61 43.44 57.17
CA LEU A 11 -34.95 42.91 56.77
C LEU A 11 -35.17 42.51 55.27
N ALA A 12 -36.25 41.80 54.86
CA ALA A 12 -36.94 40.60 55.39
C ALA A 12 -38.08 40.15 54.43
N LEU A 13 -38.61 38.93 54.66
CA LEU A 13 -39.82 38.30 54.08
C LEU A 13 -39.81 37.92 52.58
N GLY A 14 -40.46 36.78 52.28
CA GLY A 14 -40.53 36.18 50.94
C GLY A 14 -40.79 34.67 50.97
N THR A 15 -41.97 34.26 51.45
CA THR A 15 -42.33 32.83 51.62
C THR A 15 -42.62 32.11 50.30
N GLY A 16 -42.12 30.89 50.15
CA GLY A 16 -42.53 29.94 49.10
C GLY A 16 -42.48 28.50 49.61
N LEU A 17 -43.62 27.82 49.69
CA LEU A 17 -43.70 26.42 50.10
C LEU A 17 -43.26 25.49 48.96
N ALA A 18 -42.63 24.37 49.31
CA ALA A 18 -42.41 23.27 48.40
C ALA A 18 -43.65 22.36 48.31
N PHE A 19 -44.07 22.02 47.09
CA PHE A 19 -44.90 20.86 46.79
C PHE A 19 -44.26 20.10 45.63
N GLY A 20 -44.10 18.78 45.80
CA GLY A 20 -43.50 17.92 44.77
C GLY A 20 -44.56 17.30 43.86
N THR A 21 -44.21 17.13 42.59
CA THR A 21 -44.92 16.26 41.64
C THR A 21 -43.90 15.32 40.98
N GLY A 22 -44.33 14.09 40.66
CA GLY A 22 -43.43 13.01 40.29
C GLY A 22 -42.81 13.16 38.91
N LEU A 23 -41.51 12.94 38.80
CA LEU A 23 -40.82 12.73 37.52
C LEU A 23 -41.21 11.36 36.96
N ALA A 24 -42.05 11.34 35.92
CA ALA A 24 -42.26 10.15 35.12
C ALA A 24 -40.96 9.80 34.39
N LEU A 25 -40.50 8.55 34.55
CA LEU A 25 -39.39 8.02 33.75
C LEU A 25 -39.81 7.98 32.28
N PRO A 26 -39.04 8.54 31.33
CA PRO A 26 -39.33 8.38 29.91
C PRO A 26 -39.23 6.90 29.56
N SER A 27 -40.31 6.34 29.03
CA SER A 27 -40.37 4.95 28.57
C SER A 27 -39.32 4.73 27.48
N GLY A 28 -38.64 3.58 27.54
CA GLY A 28 -37.50 3.29 26.67
C GLY A 28 -37.89 3.38 25.20
N ALA A 29 -37.29 4.35 24.48
CA ALA A 29 -37.39 4.41 23.04
C ALA A 29 -36.81 3.11 22.46
N SER A 30 -37.67 2.29 21.85
CA SER A 30 -37.22 1.11 21.12
C SER A 30 -36.22 1.54 20.06
N ALA A 31 -35.00 1.01 20.10
CA ALA A 31 -33.98 1.31 19.11
C ALA A 31 -34.45 0.87 17.72
N GLN A 32 -35.06 1.80 16.98
CA GLN A 32 -35.63 1.54 15.67
C GLN A 32 -34.49 1.18 14.73
N THR A 33 -34.42 -0.09 14.34
CA THR A 33 -33.30 -0.61 13.55
C THR A 33 -33.20 0.16 12.25
N ALA A 34 -32.15 0.99 12.13
CA ALA A 34 -31.91 1.86 10.99
C ALA A 34 -31.99 1.04 9.71
N GLN A 35 -32.90 1.42 8.80
CA GLN A 35 -33.05 0.72 7.54
C GLN A 35 -31.82 1.00 6.66
N PRO A 36 -31.33 0.00 5.90
CA PRO A 36 -30.23 0.23 4.97
C PRO A 36 -30.66 1.25 3.90
N PRO A 37 -29.82 2.24 3.57
CA PRO A 37 -30.10 3.19 2.52
C PRO A 37 -30.40 2.49 1.18
N ARG A 38 -31.26 3.11 0.37
CA ARG A 38 -31.53 2.67 -0.99
C ARG A 38 -31.18 3.84 -1.92
N ALA A 39 -30.20 3.64 -2.79
CA ALA A 39 -29.96 4.56 -3.88
C ALA A 39 -31.19 4.57 -4.82
N GLU A 40 -31.54 5.74 -5.33
CA GLU A 40 -32.48 5.87 -6.43
C GLU A 40 -31.96 5.11 -7.65
N LYS A 41 -32.88 4.53 -8.44
CA LYS A 41 -32.54 3.86 -9.70
C LYS A 41 -32.83 4.84 -10.84
N ARG A 42 -31.77 5.33 -11.49
CA ARG A 42 -31.84 6.26 -12.62
C ARG A 42 -31.31 5.52 -13.85
N PRO A 43 -32.19 4.98 -14.74
CA PRO A 43 -31.77 4.15 -15.85
C PRO A 43 -30.72 4.84 -16.73
N TYR A 44 -29.56 4.22 -16.84
CA TYR A 44 -28.45 4.68 -17.67
C TYR A 44 -27.94 3.51 -18.52
N GLN A 45 -27.61 3.79 -19.78
CA GLN A 45 -27.11 2.79 -20.71
C GLN A 45 -25.60 2.99 -20.91
N VAL A 46 -24.81 2.06 -20.40
CA VAL A 46 -23.37 1.97 -20.66
C VAL A 46 -23.17 1.37 -22.04
N THR A 47 -22.95 2.24 -23.01
CA THR A 47 -22.72 1.85 -24.42
C THR A 47 -21.35 1.19 -24.61
N SER A 48 -21.28 0.14 -25.41
CA SER A 48 -20.00 -0.40 -25.88
C SER A 48 -20.13 -1.06 -27.25
N ALA A 49 -19.03 -1.16 -28.00
CA ALA A 49 -18.98 -1.87 -29.28
C ALA A 49 -19.32 -3.38 -29.15
N ASN A 50 -19.21 -3.93 -27.94
CA ASN A 50 -19.46 -5.34 -27.63
C ASN A 50 -20.86 -5.58 -27.03
N GLY A 51 -21.71 -4.55 -27.00
CA GLY A 51 -23.07 -4.58 -26.45
C GLY A 51 -23.27 -3.57 -25.33
N ASN A 52 -24.50 -3.06 -25.22
CA ASN A 52 -24.87 -2.07 -24.21
C ASN A 52 -25.33 -2.77 -22.92
N ARG A 53 -24.96 -2.21 -21.76
CA ARG A 53 -25.38 -2.67 -20.43
C ARG A 53 -26.24 -1.62 -19.74
N GLU A 54 -27.16 -2.04 -18.88
CA GLU A 54 -27.94 -1.14 -18.02
C GLU A 54 -27.27 -0.96 -16.65
N ASP A 55 -27.27 0.27 -16.16
CA ASP A 55 -26.60 0.67 -14.93
C ASP A 55 -27.41 1.74 -14.17
N ASP A 56 -28.47 1.30 -13.49
CA ASP A 56 -29.37 2.12 -12.65
C ASP A 56 -28.65 3.03 -11.62
N TYR A 57 -27.38 2.76 -11.33
CA TYR A 57 -26.59 3.45 -10.31
C TYR A 57 -25.44 4.28 -10.89
N TYR A 58 -25.32 4.39 -12.22
CA TYR A 58 -24.25 5.17 -12.87
C TYR A 58 -24.16 6.62 -12.36
N TRP A 59 -25.30 7.22 -12.01
CA TRP A 59 -25.42 8.58 -11.48
C TRP A 59 -24.65 8.84 -10.17
N LEU A 60 -24.22 7.79 -9.46
CA LEU A 60 -23.38 7.90 -8.26
C LEU A 60 -21.93 8.31 -8.58
N ARG A 61 -21.53 8.26 -9.86
CA ARG A 61 -20.31 8.92 -10.36
C ARG A 61 -20.54 10.42 -10.52
N ASP A 62 -19.77 11.18 -9.75
CA ASP A 62 -19.48 12.60 -10.01
C ASP A 62 -18.00 12.84 -9.82
N ASP A 63 -17.31 13.12 -10.93
CA ASP A 63 -15.87 13.30 -10.92
C ASP A 63 -15.43 14.60 -10.18
N LYS A 64 -16.35 15.55 -9.94
CA LYS A 64 -16.12 16.76 -9.13
C LYS A 64 -16.33 16.57 -7.63
N ARG A 65 -16.95 15.46 -7.19
CA ARG A 65 -17.31 15.17 -5.78
C ARG A 65 -18.17 16.27 -5.11
N GLN A 66 -19.09 16.87 -5.86
CA GLN A 66 -19.95 18.00 -5.47
C GLN A 66 -21.46 17.70 -5.57
N ASN A 67 -21.88 16.64 -6.28
CA ASN A 67 -23.27 16.24 -6.46
C ASN A 67 -23.98 16.00 -5.11
N ALA A 68 -25.07 16.74 -4.86
CA ALA A 68 -25.75 16.76 -3.58
C ALA A 68 -26.44 15.42 -3.24
N ASP A 69 -27.10 14.77 -4.21
CA ASP A 69 -27.79 13.49 -4.04
C ASP A 69 -26.78 12.37 -3.70
N MET A 70 -25.65 12.35 -4.41
CA MET A 70 -24.56 11.42 -4.20
C MET A 70 -23.94 11.62 -2.80
N LEU A 71 -23.62 12.87 -2.42
CA LEU A 71 -23.09 13.18 -1.10
C LEU A 71 -24.10 12.88 0.02
N ALA A 72 -25.40 13.02 -0.23
CA ALA A 72 -26.45 12.61 0.71
C ALA A 72 -26.50 11.09 0.88
N TYR A 73 -26.39 10.31 -0.21
CA TYR A 73 -26.34 8.85 -0.15
C TYR A 73 -25.10 8.34 0.60
N LEU A 74 -23.90 8.89 0.34
CA LEU A 74 -22.68 8.52 1.07
C LEU A 74 -22.77 8.83 2.58
N ARG A 75 -23.41 9.96 2.95
CA ARG A 75 -23.67 10.30 4.37
C ARG A 75 -24.69 9.35 5.00
N ALA A 76 -25.74 8.96 4.28
CA ALA A 76 -26.74 8.01 4.78
C ALA A 76 -26.14 6.62 5.00
N GLU A 77 -25.24 6.16 4.12
CA GLU A 77 -24.50 4.91 4.27
C GLU A 77 -23.58 4.93 5.50
N ASN A 78 -22.84 6.03 5.72
CA ASN A 78 -22.07 6.22 6.96
C ASN A 78 -22.96 6.21 8.22
N ALA A 79 -24.09 6.92 8.21
CA ALA A 79 -25.01 6.95 9.35
C ALA A 79 -25.63 5.57 9.64
N TYR A 80 -25.91 4.77 8.60
CA TYR A 80 -26.32 3.38 8.75
C TYR A 80 -25.18 2.51 9.33
N ALA A 81 -23.95 2.65 8.84
CA ALA A 81 -22.78 1.96 9.39
C ALA A 81 -22.58 2.30 10.89
N ASP A 82 -22.67 3.58 11.26
CA ASP A 82 -22.60 4.01 12.66
C ASP A 82 -23.70 3.38 13.53
N ALA A 83 -24.94 3.33 13.05
CA ALA A 83 -26.05 2.71 13.77
C ALA A 83 -25.89 1.19 13.94
N GLN A 84 -25.38 0.48 12.93
CA GLN A 84 -25.13 -0.97 13.02
C GLN A 84 -23.90 -1.32 13.88
N LEU A 85 -22.88 -0.45 13.90
CA LEU A 85 -21.62 -0.67 14.61
C LEU A 85 -21.59 -0.06 16.03
N ALA A 86 -22.56 0.78 16.40
CA ALA A 86 -22.67 1.34 17.76
C ALA A 86 -22.57 0.29 18.88
N PRO A 87 -23.22 -0.91 18.81
CA PRO A 87 -23.06 -1.96 19.83
C PRO A 87 -21.65 -2.54 19.93
N LEU A 88 -20.80 -2.35 18.92
CA LEU A 88 -19.43 -2.85 18.86
C LEU A 88 -18.38 -1.83 19.32
N LYS A 89 -18.76 -0.57 19.56
CA LYS A 89 -17.81 0.49 19.97
C LYS A 89 -17.00 0.16 21.24
N PRO A 90 -17.49 -0.60 22.24
CA PRO A 90 -16.65 -1.08 23.34
C PRO A 90 -15.56 -2.08 22.91
N LEU A 91 -15.88 -2.97 21.95
CA LEU A 91 -14.91 -3.93 21.40
C LEU A 91 -13.91 -3.23 20.48
N GLU A 92 -14.33 -2.31 19.62
CA GLU A 92 -13.45 -1.44 18.84
C GLU A 92 -12.46 -0.67 19.74
N ALA A 93 -12.94 -0.06 20.83
CA ALA A 93 -12.07 0.64 21.78
C ALA A 93 -11.04 -0.31 22.44
N LYS A 94 -11.46 -1.54 22.77
CA LYS A 94 -10.59 -2.59 23.32
C LYS A 94 -9.50 -3.03 22.33
N LEU A 95 -9.88 -3.41 21.10
CA LEU A 95 -8.95 -3.85 20.04
C LEU A 95 -7.97 -2.74 19.64
N TYR A 96 -8.43 -1.50 19.60
CA TYR A 96 -7.57 -0.33 19.37
C TYR A 96 -6.54 -0.16 20.49
N ALA A 97 -6.97 -0.21 21.76
CA ALA A 97 -6.08 -0.08 22.91
C ALA A 97 -5.06 -1.22 23.00
N GLU A 98 -5.47 -2.47 22.75
CA GLU A 98 -4.59 -3.64 22.65
C GLU A 98 -3.53 -3.44 21.54
N THR A 99 -3.97 -3.06 20.34
CA THR A 99 -3.07 -2.83 19.19
C THR A 99 -2.08 -1.69 19.46
N VAL A 100 -2.51 -0.61 20.11
CA VAL A 100 -1.64 0.53 20.46
C VAL A 100 -0.68 0.20 21.62
N ALA A 101 -1.05 -0.67 22.56
CA ALA A 101 -0.15 -1.15 23.61
C ALA A 101 1.04 -1.94 23.04
N HIS A 102 0.84 -2.65 21.92
CA HIS A 102 1.90 -3.34 21.18
C HIS A 102 2.79 -2.42 20.33
N ILE A 103 2.65 -1.09 20.42
CA ILE A 103 3.43 -0.11 19.66
C ILE A 103 4.26 0.75 20.61
N LYS A 104 5.59 0.66 20.52
CA LYS A 104 6.46 1.70 21.08
C LYS A 104 6.21 2.99 20.28
N GLN A 105 5.65 4.01 20.93
CA GLN A 105 5.22 5.23 20.24
C GLN A 105 6.41 6.13 19.92
N ASP A 106 7.29 6.32 20.89
CA ASP A 106 8.60 6.95 20.76
C ASP A 106 9.62 5.97 20.14
N ASP A 107 9.61 5.78 18.83
CA ASP A 107 10.41 4.74 18.17
C ASP A 107 11.22 5.24 16.96
N ASP A 108 12.53 5.35 17.14
CA ASP A 108 13.43 5.89 16.13
C ASP A 108 13.89 4.84 15.11
N SER A 109 14.01 5.25 13.85
CA SER A 109 14.66 4.46 12.80
C SER A 109 16.15 4.23 13.08
N VAL A 110 16.73 3.20 12.47
CA VAL A 110 18.18 2.95 12.50
C VAL A 110 18.88 4.05 11.68
N PRO A 111 19.82 4.82 12.25
CA PRO A 111 20.56 5.82 11.50
C PRO A 111 21.27 5.24 10.28
N TYR A 112 21.20 5.93 9.16
CA TYR A 112 22.02 5.66 7.97
C TYR A 112 22.92 6.85 7.68
N ARG A 113 24.03 6.62 6.99
CA ARG A 113 25.00 7.66 6.63
C ARG A 113 24.88 7.98 5.15
N GLU A 114 24.98 9.25 4.81
CA GLU A 114 24.93 9.77 3.45
C GLU A 114 25.69 11.10 3.39
N ASN A 115 26.56 11.30 2.39
CA ASN A 115 27.23 12.57 2.09
C ASN A 115 27.84 13.29 3.33
N GLY A 116 28.42 12.52 4.26
CA GLY A 116 29.04 13.03 5.50
C GLY A 116 28.09 13.29 6.68
N TYR A 117 26.80 12.99 6.56
CA TYR A 117 25.78 13.17 7.60
C TYR A 117 25.11 11.83 7.96
N TRP A 118 24.64 11.72 9.21
CA TRP A 118 23.78 10.63 9.68
C TRP A 118 22.33 11.09 9.69
N TYR A 119 21.48 10.42 8.94
CA TYR A 119 20.05 10.69 8.81
C TYR A 119 19.23 9.73 9.68
N GLN A 120 18.14 10.23 10.27
CA GLN A 120 17.25 9.46 11.11
C GLN A 120 15.83 10.03 11.06
N THR A 121 14.84 9.16 10.87
CA THR A 121 13.43 9.42 11.18
C THR A 121 13.19 9.10 12.66
N THR A 122 12.61 10.02 13.41
CA THR A 122 12.32 9.91 14.85
C THR A 122 10.84 10.13 15.13
N TRP A 123 10.34 9.59 16.24
CA TRP A 123 8.92 9.69 16.62
C TRP A 123 8.78 10.08 18.10
N ALA A 124 7.79 10.92 18.42
CA ALA A 124 7.42 11.23 19.79
C ALA A 124 6.17 10.42 20.22
N THR A 125 6.01 10.20 21.52
CA THR A 125 4.80 9.60 22.09
C THR A 125 3.55 10.38 21.67
N GLY A 126 2.52 9.67 21.21
CA GLY A 126 1.28 10.27 20.70
C GLY A 126 1.38 10.99 19.34
N ALA A 127 2.55 11.04 18.69
CA ALA A 127 2.68 11.73 17.40
C ALA A 127 2.23 10.86 16.21
N ASP A 128 1.27 11.37 15.43
CA ASP A 128 0.81 10.74 14.19
C ASP A 128 1.79 10.87 13.01
N TYR A 129 2.76 11.78 13.11
CA TYR A 129 3.77 12.04 12.08
C TYR A 129 5.19 12.08 12.68
N PRO A 130 6.24 11.72 11.92
CA PRO A 130 7.61 11.71 12.41
C PRO A 130 8.30 13.09 12.33
N GLN A 131 9.39 13.24 13.06
CA GLN A 131 10.43 14.18 12.67
C GLN A 131 11.49 13.48 11.80
N VAL A 132 12.13 14.21 10.90
CA VAL A 132 13.31 13.76 10.14
C VAL A 132 14.46 14.67 10.51
N ILE A 133 15.55 14.09 11.00
CA ILE A 133 16.72 14.79 11.51
C ILE A 133 18.00 14.31 10.82
N ARG A 134 19.02 15.17 10.77
CA ARG A 134 20.39 14.78 10.41
C ARG A 134 21.43 15.27 11.42
N ARG A 135 22.55 14.56 11.53
CA ARG A 135 23.71 14.88 12.40
C ARG A 135 25.00 14.88 11.58
N LYS A 136 25.91 15.83 11.79
CA LYS A 136 27.14 15.95 10.98
C LYS A 136 28.25 15.00 11.49
N GLY A 137 28.83 14.20 10.60
CA GLY A 137 29.99 13.36 10.86
C GLY A 137 29.70 12.10 11.69
N ILE A 138 29.30 12.27 12.96
CA ILE A 138 29.07 11.19 13.93
C ILE A 138 27.62 11.17 14.44
N VAL A 139 27.14 9.97 14.78
CA VAL A 139 25.75 9.73 15.20
C VAL A 139 25.38 10.37 16.55
N THR A 140 26.38 10.80 17.33
CA THR A 140 26.21 11.49 18.62
C THR A 140 26.27 13.03 18.52
N ALA A 141 26.49 13.59 17.33
CA ALA A 141 26.51 15.05 17.14
C ALA A 141 25.11 15.66 17.29
N ALA A 142 25.05 16.98 17.52
CA ALA A 142 23.78 17.70 17.64
C ALA A 142 22.90 17.53 16.37
N PRO A 143 21.60 17.22 16.51
CA PRO A 143 20.70 17.04 15.38
C PRO A 143 20.19 18.36 14.81
N VAL A 144 20.00 18.38 13.49
CA VAL A 144 19.29 19.44 12.75
C VAL A 144 18.01 18.84 12.18
N VAL A 145 16.87 19.49 12.45
CA VAL A 145 15.55 19.02 11.99
C VAL A 145 15.32 19.42 10.52
N LEU A 146 15.26 18.42 9.65
CA LEU A 146 14.92 18.59 8.23
C LEU A 146 13.42 18.76 8.08
N PHE A 147 12.61 17.90 8.70
CA PHE A 147 11.15 17.98 8.66
C PHE A 147 10.56 17.79 10.05
N ASP A 148 9.73 18.72 10.48
CA ASP A 148 8.89 18.58 11.68
C ASP A 148 7.45 18.31 11.21
N GLN A 149 7.17 17.07 10.80
CA GLN A 149 5.90 16.76 10.14
C GLN A 149 4.67 16.97 11.06
N PRO A 150 4.72 16.76 12.39
CA PRO A 150 3.66 17.19 13.31
C PRO A 150 3.31 18.69 13.21
N ALA A 151 4.29 19.57 13.01
CA ALA A 151 4.05 20.98 12.79
C ALA A 151 3.55 21.27 11.37
N MET A 152 4.10 20.59 10.35
CA MET A 152 3.70 20.77 8.94
C MET A 152 2.29 20.27 8.63
N ALA A 153 1.82 19.22 9.32
CA ALA A 153 0.47 18.67 9.17
C ALA A 153 -0.63 19.49 9.87
N LYS A 154 -0.26 20.47 10.71
CA LYS A 154 -1.21 21.19 11.58
C LYS A 154 -2.20 22.01 10.76
N GLY A 155 -3.48 21.63 10.83
CA GLY A 155 -4.58 22.29 10.10
C GLY A 155 -4.95 21.62 8.78
N HIS A 156 -4.33 20.47 8.45
CA HIS A 156 -4.70 19.64 7.31
C HIS A 156 -5.34 18.33 7.77
N ASN A 157 -6.39 17.88 7.06
CA ASN A 157 -7.05 16.59 7.33
C ASN A 157 -6.26 15.39 6.76
N PHE A 158 -5.32 15.66 5.86
CA PHE A 158 -4.33 14.73 5.33
C PHE A 158 -2.97 15.43 5.24
N PHE A 159 -1.87 14.70 5.45
CA PHE A 159 -0.52 15.18 5.20
C PHE A 159 0.42 14.03 4.84
N GLN A 160 1.20 14.18 3.78
CA GLN A 160 2.26 13.26 3.40
C GLN A 160 3.40 14.01 2.69
N ILE A 161 4.65 13.73 3.07
CA ILE A 161 5.81 13.98 2.19
C ILE A 161 5.97 12.74 1.31
N GLY A 162 5.90 12.92 -0.02
CA GLY A 162 6.05 11.84 -1.00
C GLY A 162 7.50 11.41 -1.18
N GLY A 163 8.42 12.39 -1.21
CA GLY A 163 9.85 12.20 -1.37
C GLY A 163 10.62 13.49 -1.12
N TRP A 164 11.92 13.37 -0.87
CA TRP A 164 12.82 14.50 -0.57
C TRP A 164 14.27 14.15 -0.90
N GLN A 165 15.09 15.18 -1.14
CA GLN A 165 16.55 15.05 -1.22
C GLN A 165 17.24 16.30 -0.64
N VAL A 166 18.38 16.10 0.01
CA VAL A 166 19.32 17.16 0.39
C VAL A 166 20.23 17.48 -0.81
N SER A 167 20.56 18.76 -1.02
CA SER A 167 21.44 19.19 -2.11
C SER A 167 22.89 18.68 -1.93
N PRO A 168 23.68 18.52 -3.01
CA PRO A 168 25.06 18.01 -2.92
C PRO A 168 25.99 18.81 -1.99
N ASP A 169 25.79 20.13 -1.93
CA ASP A 169 26.48 21.07 -1.02
C ASP A 169 26.06 20.93 0.47
N ASN A 170 25.12 20.04 0.77
CA ASN A 170 24.46 19.85 2.06
C ASN A 170 23.70 21.09 2.60
N ALA A 171 23.51 22.16 1.84
CA ALA A 171 22.92 23.41 2.34
C ALA A 171 21.38 23.43 2.33
N ARG A 172 20.73 22.84 1.32
CA ARG A 172 19.28 22.91 1.08
C ARG A 172 18.63 21.54 1.12
N VAL A 173 17.33 21.49 1.39
CA VAL A 173 16.50 20.30 1.19
C VAL A 173 15.29 20.65 0.32
N ALA A 174 15.04 19.81 -0.68
CA ALA A 174 13.84 19.85 -1.51
C ALA A 174 12.93 18.67 -1.14
N TRP A 175 11.61 18.87 -1.16
CA TRP A 175 10.62 17.82 -0.91
C TRP A 175 9.35 18.05 -1.71
N ALA A 176 8.56 16.99 -1.89
CA ALA A 176 7.23 17.04 -2.48
C ALA A 176 6.18 16.65 -1.42
N GLU A 177 5.16 17.47 -1.18
CA GLU A 177 4.11 17.23 -0.17
C GLU A 177 2.68 17.21 -0.75
N ASP A 178 1.81 16.38 -0.18
CA ASP A 178 0.36 16.29 -0.46
C ASP A 178 -0.41 16.50 0.84
N THR A 179 -1.44 17.35 0.82
CA THR A 179 -2.29 17.69 1.97
C THR A 179 -3.77 17.31 1.81
N VAL A 180 -4.09 16.53 0.78
CA VAL A 180 -5.46 16.04 0.45
C VAL A 180 -5.53 14.54 0.13
N GLY A 181 -4.40 13.90 -0.18
CA GLY A 181 -4.30 12.45 -0.43
C GLY A 181 -4.67 12.00 -1.84
N ARG A 182 -4.73 12.94 -2.82
CA ARG A 182 -5.01 12.64 -4.23
C ARG A 182 -3.76 12.18 -5.00
N ARG A 183 -2.56 12.27 -4.41
CA ARG A 183 -1.23 12.06 -5.03
C ARG A 183 -0.89 13.12 -6.10
N GLN A 184 -1.23 14.38 -5.79
CA GLN A 184 -0.82 15.56 -6.54
C GLN A 184 0.03 16.43 -5.62
N TYR A 185 1.35 16.29 -5.72
CA TYR A 185 2.26 16.88 -4.76
C TYR A 185 2.62 18.33 -5.14
N VAL A 186 3.15 19.05 -4.15
CA VAL A 186 3.77 20.37 -4.30
C VAL A 186 5.25 20.26 -3.93
N LEU A 187 6.12 20.50 -4.90
CA LEU A 187 7.56 20.65 -4.69
C LEU A 187 7.82 21.96 -3.94
N LYS A 188 8.65 21.89 -2.90
CA LYS A 188 9.15 23.03 -2.11
C LYS A 188 10.64 22.85 -1.81
N VAL A 189 11.32 23.95 -1.51
CA VAL A 189 12.74 23.97 -1.13
C VAL A 189 12.95 24.87 0.09
N LYS A 190 13.83 24.47 1.01
CA LYS A 190 14.28 25.32 2.12
C LYS A 190 15.78 25.25 2.34
N ASP A 191 16.34 26.32 2.89
CA ASP A 191 17.67 26.31 3.48
C ASP A 191 17.66 25.54 4.83
N ILE A 192 18.68 24.72 5.08
CA ILE A 192 18.74 23.86 6.28
C ILE A 192 19.37 24.57 7.48
N ALA A 193 20.22 25.57 7.28
CA ALA A 193 20.91 26.27 8.37
C ALA A 193 20.00 27.28 9.09
N THR A 194 19.18 27.99 8.33
CA THR A 194 18.19 28.96 8.80
C THR A 194 16.80 28.37 8.98
N GLY A 195 16.51 27.25 8.29
CA GLY A 195 15.15 26.71 8.17
C GLY A 195 14.23 27.48 7.21
N GLN A 196 14.73 28.54 6.56
CA GLN A 196 13.93 29.42 5.71
C GLN A 196 13.42 28.71 4.44
N LEU A 197 12.10 28.68 4.28
CA LEU A 197 11.43 28.30 3.04
C LEU A 197 11.79 29.29 1.92
N LEU A 198 12.19 28.78 0.76
CA LEU A 198 12.47 29.59 -0.43
C LEU A 198 11.16 29.91 -1.19
N SER A 199 11.22 30.83 -2.13
CA SER A 199 10.10 31.13 -3.05
C SER A 199 9.79 29.99 -4.03
N ASP A 200 10.71 29.04 -4.17
CA ASP A 200 10.68 27.96 -5.15
C ASP A 200 9.56 26.96 -4.84
N ARG A 201 8.55 26.92 -5.72
CA ARG A 201 7.34 26.09 -5.56
C ARG A 201 6.81 25.62 -6.92
N VAL A 202 6.72 24.31 -7.11
CA VAL A 202 6.06 23.69 -8.27
C VAL A 202 4.86 22.86 -7.78
N ALA A 203 3.72 22.91 -8.47
CA ALA A 203 2.50 22.20 -8.07
C ALA A 203 2.11 21.15 -9.11
N ASN A 204 1.29 20.17 -8.69
CA ASN A 204 0.83 19.05 -9.53
C ASN A 204 1.98 18.19 -10.08
N VAL A 205 2.89 17.82 -9.17
CA VAL A 205 4.04 16.95 -9.45
C VAL A 205 3.87 15.58 -8.82
N GLU A 206 4.67 14.60 -9.26
CA GLU A 206 4.85 13.34 -8.52
C GLU A 206 5.66 13.54 -7.24
N GLY A 207 5.62 12.54 -6.35
CA GLY A 207 6.36 12.59 -5.07
C GLY A 207 7.89 12.51 -5.20
N GLY A 208 8.41 12.09 -6.37
CA GLY A 208 9.85 11.92 -6.62
C GLY A 208 10.50 13.15 -7.24
N LEU A 209 11.70 13.49 -6.75
CA LEU A 209 12.55 14.57 -7.27
C LEU A 209 14.03 14.23 -7.11
N VAL A 210 14.89 14.84 -7.93
CA VAL A 210 16.34 14.63 -7.93
C VAL A 210 17.12 15.93 -8.09
N TRP A 211 18.15 16.16 -7.28
CA TRP A 211 19.11 17.25 -7.49
C TRP A 211 20.12 16.94 -8.61
N SER A 212 20.39 17.96 -9.43
CA SER A 212 21.63 18.07 -10.22
C SER A 212 22.84 18.22 -9.30
N ALA A 213 24.04 17.81 -9.78
CA ALA A 213 25.27 17.99 -9.03
C ALA A 213 25.63 19.48 -8.78
N ASP A 214 25.01 20.40 -9.51
CA ASP A 214 25.15 21.85 -9.33
C ASP A 214 24.51 22.41 -8.03
N GLY A 215 23.66 21.65 -7.34
CA GLY A 215 22.96 22.09 -6.12
C GLY A 215 21.94 23.23 -6.32
N ARG A 216 21.54 23.50 -7.57
CA ARG A 216 20.61 24.56 -8.00
C ARG A 216 19.50 24.07 -8.94
N THR A 217 19.69 22.98 -9.67
CA THR A 217 18.71 22.41 -10.59
C THR A 217 18.05 21.18 -9.97
N ILE A 218 16.72 21.10 -10.02
CA ILE A 218 15.93 19.96 -9.53
C ILE A 218 15.14 19.37 -10.69
N PHE A 219 15.28 18.06 -10.90
CA PHE A 219 14.48 17.28 -11.85
C PHE A 219 13.24 16.73 -11.14
N TYR A 220 12.09 16.85 -11.77
CA TYR A 220 10.80 16.39 -11.25
C TYR A 220 9.87 15.93 -12.38
N VAL A 221 8.78 15.24 -12.02
CA VAL A 221 7.75 14.77 -12.97
C VAL A 221 6.46 15.59 -12.80
N GLU A 222 6.00 16.24 -13.86
CA GLU A 222 4.71 16.92 -13.99
C GLU A 222 3.60 15.91 -14.34
N LYS A 223 2.44 16.07 -13.70
CA LYS A 223 1.26 15.22 -13.89
C LYS A 223 0.20 15.87 -14.78
N ASP A 224 -0.62 15.05 -15.43
CA ASP A 224 -1.93 15.49 -15.91
C ASP A 224 -2.87 15.79 -14.72
N PRO A 225 -3.58 16.93 -14.69
CA PRO A 225 -4.40 17.30 -13.53
C PRO A 225 -5.70 16.49 -13.40
N VAL A 226 -6.18 15.86 -14.47
CA VAL A 226 -7.46 15.12 -14.52
C VAL A 226 -7.20 13.63 -14.27
N THR A 227 -6.48 13.00 -15.20
CA THR A 227 -6.16 11.56 -15.26
C THR A 227 -5.09 11.13 -14.27
N LEU A 228 -4.36 12.08 -13.66
CA LEU A 228 -3.27 11.85 -12.70
C LEU A 228 -2.06 11.08 -13.24
N LEU A 229 -1.97 10.88 -14.56
CA LEU A 229 -0.81 10.25 -15.20
C LEU A 229 0.40 11.20 -15.19
N SER A 230 1.60 10.64 -15.06
CA SER A 230 2.86 11.35 -15.29
C SER A 230 3.01 11.70 -16.77
N LYS A 231 3.25 12.98 -17.11
CA LYS A 231 3.30 13.45 -18.52
C LYS A 231 4.65 14.02 -18.96
N ARG A 232 5.35 14.79 -18.11
CA ARG A 232 6.61 15.45 -18.48
C ARG A 232 7.65 15.37 -17.38
N VAL A 233 8.91 15.19 -17.75
CA VAL A 233 10.06 15.47 -16.87
C VAL A 233 10.52 16.89 -17.15
N LYS A 234 10.66 17.69 -16.10
CA LYS A 234 11.08 19.09 -16.17
C LYS A 234 12.25 19.35 -15.22
N ALA A 235 13.06 20.36 -15.55
CA ALA A 235 14.18 20.84 -14.76
C ALA A 235 13.87 22.25 -14.22
N HIS A 236 13.63 22.32 -12.91
CA HIS A 236 13.42 23.56 -12.16
C HIS A 236 14.78 24.15 -11.73
N VAL A 237 14.96 25.46 -11.87
CA VAL A 237 16.18 26.17 -11.45
C VAL A 237 15.82 27.13 -10.31
N LEU A 238 16.47 27.00 -9.14
CA LEU A 238 16.15 27.86 -7.99
C LEU A 238 16.21 29.35 -8.34
N GLY A 239 15.25 30.12 -7.82
CA GLY A 239 15.06 31.54 -8.07
C GLY A 239 14.37 31.88 -9.39
N THR A 240 13.77 30.90 -10.08
CA THR A 240 13.01 31.11 -11.34
C THR A 240 11.55 30.67 -11.18
N PRO A 241 10.59 31.27 -11.93
CA PRO A 241 9.20 30.84 -11.87
C PRO A 241 9.03 29.48 -12.59
N ALA A 242 8.19 28.60 -12.05
CA ALA A 242 7.97 27.25 -12.62
C ALA A 242 7.43 27.22 -14.07
N SER A 243 6.94 28.35 -14.58
CA SER A 243 6.57 28.53 -16.00
C SER A 243 7.77 28.64 -16.94
N ALA A 244 8.98 28.84 -16.42
CA ALA A 244 10.25 28.84 -17.15
C ALA A 244 11.01 27.50 -17.04
N ASP A 245 10.48 26.51 -16.31
CA ASP A 245 11.14 25.22 -16.08
C ASP A 245 11.33 24.47 -17.41
N ARG A 246 12.58 24.07 -17.66
CA ARG A 246 12.99 23.46 -18.94
C ARG A 246 12.34 22.09 -19.09
N LEU A 247 11.68 21.86 -20.22
CA LEU A 247 11.26 20.51 -20.63
C LEU A 247 12.49 19.63 -20.88
N VAL A 248 12.52 18.46 -20.24
CA VAL A 248 13.61 17.47 -20.35
C VAL A 248 13.16 16.26 -21.15
N TYR A 249 11.92 15.81 -20.93
CA TYR A 249 11.28 14.70 -21.62
C TYR A 249 9.75 14.82 -21.52
N GLU A 250 9.02 14.32 -22.50
CA GLU A 250 7.56 14.21 -22.51
C GLU A 250 7.19 12.81 -23.02
N GLU A 251 6.27 12.14 -22.33
CA GLU A 251 5.77 10.82 -22.74
C GLU A 251 4.44 10.97 -23.49
N GLY A 252 4.31 10.25 -24.60
CA GLY A 252 3.11 10.23 -25.44
C GLY A 252 2.30 8.94 -25.33
N ASP A 253 2.84 7.91 -24.69
CA ASP A 253 2.16 6.64 -24.42
C ASP A 253 1.61 6.61 -22.98
N ASP A 254 0.29 6.80 -22.86
CA ASP A 254 -0.44 6.86 -21.59
C ASP A 254 -0.53 5.52 -20.84
N SER A 255 0.13 4.46 -21.31
CA SER A 255 0.37 3.25 -20.53
C SER A 255 1.60 3.33 -19.61
N PHE A 256 2.51 4.30 -19.81
CA PHE A 256 3.76 4.43 -19.04
C PHE A 256 3.65 5.40 -17.86
N TYR A 257 4.02 4.92 -16.66
CA TYR A 257 4.38 5.77 -15.53
C TYR A 257 5.83 6.23 -15.65
N MET A 258 6.13 7.44 -15.17
CA MET A 258 7.48 8.00 -15.12
C MET A 258 7.95 8.32 -13.70
N GLY A 259 9.23 8.08 -13.44
CA GLY A 259 9.94 8.53 -12.24
C GLY A 259 11.31 9.12 -12.59
N VAL A 260 11.90 9.83 -11.63
CA VAL A 260 13.30 10.31 -11.69
C VAL A 260 14.10 9.75 -10.52
N GLY A 261 15.34 9.34 -10.80
CA GLY A 261 16.24 8.73 -9.82
C GLY A 261 17.71 9.06 -10.09
N GLN A 262 18.60 8.55 -9.24
CA GLN A 262 20.05 8.60 -9.41
C GLN A 262 20.61 7.17 -9.34
N THR A 263 21.74 6.93 -10.00
CA THR A 263 22.48 5.67 -9.82
C THR A 263 23.06 5.58 -8.41
N SER A 264 23.33 4.38 -7.91
CA SER A 264 23.82 4.17 -6.55
C SER A 264 25.17 4.85 -6.28
N ASP A 265 26.00 5.03 -7.32
CA ASP A 265 27.24 5.81 -7.24
C ASP A 265 27.09 7.30 -7.60
N ARG A 266 25.85 7.75 -7.85
CA ARG A 266 25.45 9.14 -8.13
C ARG A 266 26.09 9.74 -9.39
N ARG A 267 26.74 8.93 -10.24
CA ARG A 267 27.32 9.39 -11.51
C ARG A 267 26.27 9.80 -12.54
N TYR A 268 25.05 9.25 -12.48
CA TYR A 268 23.97 9.54 -13.43
C TYR A 268 22.66 9.93 -12.73
N ILE A 269 21.91 10.82 -13.37
CA ILE A 269 20.48 11.03 -13.13
C ILE A 269 19.74 10.25 -14.21
N CYS A 270 18.69 9.52 -13.84
CA CYS A 270 17.91 8.71 -14.76
C CYS A 270 16.42 9.05 -14.69
N ILE A 271 15.79 9.05 -15.86
CA ILE A 271 14.34 8.99 -16.05
C ILE A 271 14.01 7.50 -16.24
N HIS A 272 13.09 7.00 -15.43
CA HIS A 272 12.58 5.64 -15.51
C HIS A 272 11.16 5.70 -16.07
N LEU A 273 10.84 4.83 -17.02
CA LEU A 273 9.52 4.72 -17.63
C LEU A 273 9.07 3.27 -17.55
N GLN A 274 7.87 3.01 -17.05
CA GLN A 274 7.37 1.67 -16.79
C GLN A 274 5.89 1.55 -17.14
N SER A 275 5.56 0.57 -17.99
CA SER A 275 4.21 -0.01 -18.10
C SER A 275 4.21 -1.43 -17.48
N THR A 276 3.08 -2.13 -17.57
CA THR A 276 2.92 -3.49 -17.02
C THR A 276 3.89 -4.51 -17.67
N VAL A 277 4.19 -4.32 -18.96
CA VAL A 277 4.95 -5.26 -19.81
C VAL A 277 6.22 -4.68 -20.46
N SER A 278 6.49 -3.38 -20.31
CA SER A 278 7.62 -2.72 -20.96
C SER A 278 8.28 -1.72 -20.01
N ASP A 279 9.61 -1.71 -19.96
CA ASP A 279 10.39 -0.68 -19.25
C ASP A 279 11.29 0.10 -20.23
N GLU A 280 11.60 1.35 -19.89
CA GLU A 280 12.65 2.14 -20.51
C GLU A 280 13.39 2.95 -19.45
N GLN A 281 14.70 3.09 -19.60
CA GLN A 281 15.51 3.95 -18.75
C GLN A 281 16.37 4.87 -19.62
N ARG A 282 16.34 6.16 -19.29
CA ARG A 282 17.11 7.21 -19.96
C ARG A 282 17.99 7.90 -18.94
N CYS A 283 19.30 7.97 -19.14
CA CYS A 283 20.22 8.52 -18.15
C CYS A 283 21.08 9.65 -18.73
N ALA A 284 21.46 10.59 -17.88
CA ALA A 284 22.40 11.67 -18.19
C ALA A 284 23.45 11.78 -17.06
N PRO A 285 24.70 12.16 -17.34
CA PRO A 285 25.69 12.38 -16.29
C PRO A 285 25.21 13.43 -15.29
N ALA A 286 25.25 13.14 -13.99
CA ALA A 286 24.70 14.03 -12.95
C ALA A 286 25.42 15.39 -12.88
N ALA A 287 26.67 15.45 -13.36
CA ALA A 287 27.46 16.68 -13.51
C ALA A 287 27.10 17.53 -14.75
N ASN A 288 26.39 16.99 -15.73
CA ASN A 288 25.90 17.72 -16.90
C ASN A 288 24.62 17.05 -17.47
N PRO A 289 23.46 17.17 -16.80
CA PRO A 289 22.20 16.56 -17.22
C PRO A 289 21.49 17.37 -18.34
N ALA A 290 22.24 17.63 -19.42
CA ALA A 290 21.76 18.34 -20.61
C ALA A 290 20.92 17.43 -21.52
N ALA A 291 21.41 16.22 -21.81
CA ALA A 291 20.78 15.24 -22.71
C ALA A 291 20.73 13.85 -22.06
N PHE A 292 19.56 13.21 -22.11
CA PHE A 292 19.30 11.89 -21.51
C PHE A 292 19.30 10.81 -22.60
N THR A 293 20.25 9.88 -22.53
CA THR A 293 20.40 8.79 -23.50
C THR A 293 19.69 7.53 -23.02
N VAL A 294 19.04 6.82 -23.94
CA VAL A 294 18.36 5.55 -23.68
C VAL A 294 19.38 4.44 -23.38
N VAL A 295 19.20 3.68 -22.29
CA VAL A 295 20.06 2.55 -21.91
C VAL A 295 19.80 1.31 -22.79
N ALA A 296 18.53 1.00 -23.03
CA ALA A 296 18.07 0.08 -24.06
C ALA A 296 16.68 0.52 -24.57
N PRO A 297 16.42 0.56 -25.89
CA PRO A 297 15.11 0.91 -26.43
C PRO A 297 14.00 0.00 -25.87
N ARG A 298 12.86 0.59 -25.51
CA ARG A 298 11.70 -0.17 -25.02
C ARG A 298 11.14 -1.11 -26.10
N ALA A 299 10.56 -2.22 -25.67
CA ALA A 299 9.81 -3.12 -26.53
C ALA A 299 8.73 -3.82 -25.68
N ARG A 300 7.63 -4.27 -26.33
CA ARG A 300 6.60 -5.01 -25.62
C ARG A 300 7.17 -6.35 -25.09
N GLU A 301 6.80 -6.70 -23.86
CA GLU A 301 7.35 -7.82 -23.09
C GLU A 301 8.86 -7.71 -22.78
N PHE A 302 9.51 -6.57 -23.03
CA PHE A 302 10.91 -6.32 -22.65
C PHE A 302 10.97 -5.42 -21.41
N ARG A 303 11.45 -6.01 -20.32
CA ARG A 303 11.51 -5.39 -19.00
C ARG A 303 12.93 -5.37 -18.45
N TYR A 304 13.34 -4.24 -17.91
CA TYR A 304 14.65 -4.04 -17.29
C TYR A 304 14.70 -2.86 -16.31
N ASN A 305 15.63 -2.97 -15.37
CA ASN A 305 16.10 -1.86 -14.53
C ASN A 305 17.63 -1.90 -14.54
N ALA A 306 18.28 -0.74 -14.68
CA ALA A 306 19.72 -0.61 -14.72
C ALA A 306 20.24 0.35 -13.64
N ASP A 307 21.35 -0.02 -12.99
CA ASP A 307 22.07 0.83 -12.05
C ASP A 307 23.57 0.81 -12.36
N HIS A 308 24.29 1.84 -11.93
CA HIS A 308 25.69 2.06 -12.27
C HIS A 308 26.58 2.04 -11.02
N ILE A 309 27.76 1.42 -11.15
CA ILE A 309 28.78 1.40 -10.12
C ILE A 309 30.19 1.47 -10.74
N GLY A 310 30.93 2.52 -10.44
CA GLY A 310 32.34 2.64 -10.80
C GLY A 310 32.57 2.94 -12.29
N ASN A 311 32.56 1.90 -13.14
CA ASN A 311 32.76 1.99 -14.59
C ASN A 311 31.89 1.00 -15.39
N ARG A 312 30.83 0.48 -14.79
CA ARG A 312 29.93 -0.52 -15.37
C ARG A 312 28.50 -0.34 -14.91
N TRP A 313 27.59 -0.79 -15.76
CA TRP A 313 26.17 -0.96 -15.45
C TRP A 313 25.92 -2.40 -15.00
N ILE A 314 25.05 -2.57 -14.01
CA ILE A 314 24.39 -3.83 -13.67
C ILE A 314 22.93 -3.68 -14.10
N ILE A 315 22.39 -4.68 -14.80
CA ILE A 315 21.05 -4.63 -15.37
C ILE A 315 20.27 -5.88 -14.96
N ARG A 316 19.18 -5.69 -14.22
CA ARG A 316 18.15 -6.71 -14.03
C ARG A 316 17.24 -6.70 -15.26
N THR A 317 17.04 -7.84 -15.93
CA THR A 317 16.22 -7.89 -17.16
C THR A 317 15.59 -9.26 -17.43
N ASN A 318 14.48 -9.28 -18.17
CA ASN A 318 13.89 -10.48 -18.75
C ASN A 318 14.37 -10.81 -20.18
N ALA A 319 15.37 -10.07 -20.71
CA ALA A 319 15.89 -10.21 -22.07
C ALA A 319 16.17 -11.68 -22.49
N GLY A 320 15.75 -12.04 -23.71
CA GLY A 320 15.92 -13.40 -24.23
C GLY A 320 14.93 -14.43 -23.67
N GLY A 321 13.76 -14.00 -23.19
CA GLY A 321 12.73 -14.89 -22.63
C GLY A 321 12.98 -15.31 -21.18
N ALA A 322 13.85 -14.61 -20.47
CA ALA A 322 14.17 -14.84 -19.07
C ALA A 322 13.01 -14.39 -18.14
N LYS A 323 11.88 -15.12 -18.14
CA LYS A 323 10.67 -14.80 -17.36
C LYS A 323 10.95 -14.44 -15.91
N ASN A 324 11.76 -15.24 -15.24
CA ASN A 324 12.16 -15.04 -13.83
C ASN A 324 13.32 -14.04 -13.64
N TYR A 325 13.68 -13.32 -14.70
CA TYR A 325 14.76 -12.34 -14.79
C TYR A 325 16.16 -12.93 -14.60
N LYS A 326 17.14 -12.18 -15.10
CA LYS A 326 18.57 -12.41 -14.96
C LYS A 326 19.25 -11.09 -14.58
N LEU A 327 20.48 -11.18 -14.06
CA LEU A 327 21.37 -10.02 -13.98
C LEU A 327 22.41 -10.09 -15.09
N ALA A 328 22.59 -8.98 -15.80
CA ALA A 328 23.65 -8.77 -16.77
C ALA A 328 24.51 -7.55 -16.38
N THR A 329 25.65 -7.39 -17.05
CA THR A 329 26.52 -6.22 -16.93
C THR A 329 27.02 -5.74 -18.29
N VAL A 330 27.40 -4.47 -18.39
CA VAL A 330 28.14 -3.89 -19.51
C VAL A 330 29.04 -2.76 -19.00
N ALA A 331 30.27 -2.64 -19.53
CA ALA A 331 31.19 -1.56 -19.17
C ALA A 331 30.78 -0.23 -19.82
N ASP A 332 31.18 0.91 -19.25
CA ASP A 332 30.88 2.25 -19.78
C ASP A 332 31.26 2.41 -21.26
N VAL A 333 32.41 1.85 -21.67
CA VAL A 333 32.92 1.88 -23.06
C VAL A 333 32.10 1.06 -24.05
N ASP A 334 31.26 0.13 -23.56
CA ASP A 334 30.45 -0.77 -24.35
C ASP A 334 28.94 -0.47 -24.25
N ALA A 335 28.51 0.35 -23.28
CA ALA A 335 27.09 0.64 -23.03
C ALA A 335 26.35 1.17 -24.27
N ALA A 336 27.02 1.97 -25.11
CA ALA A 336 26.47 2.51 -26.36
C ALA A 336 26.15 1.43 -27.43
N LYS A 337 26.61 0.19 -27.25
CA LYS A 337 26.27 -0.98 -28.10
C LYS A 337 24.95 -1.66 -27.69
N GLY A 338 24.30 -1.15 -26.64
CA GLY A 338 23.01 -1.61 -26.14
C GLY A 338 23.02 -3.07 -25.66
N THR A 339 21.88 -3.72 -25.76
CA THR A 339 21.65 -5.10 -25.28
C THR A 339 22.59 -6.14 -25.88
N SER A 340 23.17 -5.89 -27.07
CA SER A 340 24.14 -6.77 -27.72
C SER A 340 25.46 -6.93 -26.94
N ALA A 341 25.82 -5.93 -26.13
CA ALA A 341 27.02 -5.94 -25.30
C ALA A 341 26.78 -6.40 -23.85
N TRP A 342 25.52 -6.61 -23.45
CA TRP A 342 25.19 -7.12 -22.11
C TRP A 342 25.72 -8.55 -21.93
N ARG A 343 26.32 -8.84 -20.77
CA ARG A 343 26.87 -10.16 -20.41
C ARG A 343 26.27 -10.64 -19.10
N ASP A 344 25.75 -11.85 -19.09
CA ASP A 344 25.03 -12.39 -17.93
C ASP A 344 25.98 -12.67 -16.77
N VAL A 345 25.71 -12.08 -15.60
CA VAL A 345 26.44 -12.33 -14.33
C VAL A 345 25.62 -13.19 -13.36
N VAL A 346 24.31 -13.29 -13.58
CA VAL A 346 23.43 -14.31 -13.00
C VAL A 346 22.48 -14.78 -14.10
N PRO A 347 22.52 -16.05 -14.52
CA PRO A 347 21.57 -16.59 -15.50
C PRO A 347 20.15 -16.69 -14.91
N ALA A 348 19.14 -16.76 -15.78
CA ALA A 348 17.76 -16.95 -15.36
C ALA A 348 17.52 -18.35 -14.76
N SER A 349 16.56 -18.46 -13.83
CA SER A 349 16.19 -19.72 -13.18
C SER A 349 14.70 -20.03 -13.34
N ALA A 350 14.35 -21.29 -13.62
CA ALA A 350 12.95 -21.72 -13.66
C ALA A 350 12.22 -21.64 -12.30
N THR A 351 12.96 -21.56 -11.18
CA THR A 351 12.43 -21.65 -9.81
C THR A 351 12.85 -20.51 -8.88
N THR A 352 13.62 -19.54 -9.39
CA THR A 352 14.11 -18.39 -8.62
C THR A 352 13.91 -17.12 -9.43
N PHE A 353 12.98 -16.27 -8.98
CA PHE A 353 12.73 -14.96 -9.57
C PHE A 353 13.68 -13.92 -8.95
N ILE A 354 14.43 -13.21 -9.76
CA ILE A 354 15.19 -12.03 -9.31
C ILE A 354 14.22 -10.87 -9.24
N GLU A 355 14.06 -10.28 -8.06
CA GLU A 355 13.09 -9.21 -7.80
C GLU A 355 13.71 -7.83 -7.92
N ASP A 356 14.88 -7.64 -7.31
CA ASP A 356 15.63 -6.37 -7.32
C ASP A 356 17.12 -6.60 -6.99
N PHE A 357 17.94 -5.55 -7.07
CA PHE A 357 19.37 -5.60 -6.73
C PHE A 357 19.92 -4.24 -6.27
N LYS A 358 21.05 -4.26 -5.57
CA LYS A 358 21.82 -3.07 -5.18
C LYS A 358 23.31 -3.34 -5.43
N PRO A 359 24.00 -2.58 -6.30
CA PRO A 359 25.43 -2.70 -6.50
C PRO A 359 26.23 -2.01 -5.39
N PHE A 360 27.40 -2.56 -5.08
CA PHE A 360 28.39 -2.06 -4.12
C PHE A 360 29.79 -2.16 -4.70
N ALA A 361 30.79 -1.60 -4.01
CA ALA A 361 32.20 -1.78 -4.36
C ALA A 361 32.64 -3.26 -4.17
N GLY A 362 32.75 -4.00 -5.29
CA GLY A 362 33.26 -5.38 -5.34
C GLY A 362 32.20 -6.49 -5.28
N PHE A 363 30.91 -6.16 -5.18
CA PHE A 363 29.81 -7.12 -5.13
C PHE A 363 28.44 -6.49 -5.46
N VAL A 364 27.42 -7.33 -5.64
CA VAL A 364 26.01 -6.95 -5.80
C VAL A 364 25.17 -7.68 -4.77
N ALA A 365 24.32 -6.97 -4.02
CA ALA A 365 23.28 -7.58 -3.19
C ALA A 365 22.01 -7.76 -4.04
N ILE A 366 21.32 -8.89 -3.89
CA ILE A 366 20.26 -9.33 -4.80
C ILE A 366 19.05 -9.79 -3.98
N GLU A 367 17.88 -9.22 -4.27
CA GLU A 367 16.59 -9.72 -3.81
C GLU A 367 16.06 -10.79 -4.76
N GLN A 368 15.54 -11.87 -4.21
CA GLN A 368 14.97 -12.95 -5.01
C GLN A 368 13.83 -13.69 -4.29
N ARG A 369 12.92 -14.26 -5.07
CA ARG A 369 11.84 -15.13 -4.58
C ARG A 369 12.09 -16.58 -4.99
N ALA A 370 11.95 -17.49 -4.03
CA ALA A 370 11.97 -18.92 -4.26
C ALA A 370 11.07 -19.62 -3.24
N GLY A 371 10.27 -20.60 -3.68
CA GLY A 371 9.42 -21.41 -2.79
C GLY A 371 8.38 -20.64 -1.95
N GLY A 372 7.98 -19.44 -2.39
CA GLY A 372 7.03 -18.59 -1.65
C GLY A 372 7.63 -17.76 -0.53
N ASN A 373 8.95 -17.50 -0.53
CA ASN A 373 9.61 -16.56 0.40
C ASN A 373 10.47 -15.55 -0.39
N LYS A 374 10.54 -14.31 0.10
CA LYS A 374 11.50 -13.30 -0.36
C LYS A 374 12.80 -13.42 0.43
N GLY A 375 13.94 -13.49 -0.24
CA GLY A 375 15.26 -13.68 0.36
C GLY A 375 16.33 -12.80 -0.28
N VAL A 376 17.41 -12.53 0.46
CA VAL A 376 18.58 -11.79 -0.02
C VAL A 376 19.75 -12.75 -0.27
N ARG A 377 20.58 -12.46 -1.28
CA ARG A 377 21.90 -13.07 -1.45
C ARG A 377 22.92 -12.06 -1.96
N LEU A 378 24.21 -12.34 -1.76
CA LEU A 378 25.32 -11.50 -2.16
C LEU A 378 26.11 -12.18 -3.28
N LEU A 379 26.37 -11.49 -4.38
CA LEU A 379 27.21 -11.94 -5.49
C LEU A 379 28.49 -11.10 -5.51
N THR A 380 29.61 -11.69 -5.14
CA THR A 380 30.93 -11.04 -5.28
C THR A 380 31.35 -10.94 -6.75
N ASP A 381 32.19 -9.97 -7.09
CA ASP A 381 32.74 -9.86 -8.45
C ASP A 381 33.66 -11.04 -8.84
N ALA A 382 34.09 -11.85 -7.87
CA ALA A 382 34.73 -13.15 -8.10
C ALA A 382 33.73 -14.29 -8.42
N GLY A 383 32.47 -13.99 -8.70
CA GLY A 383 31.40 -14.94 -9.04
C GLY A 383 30.83 -15.74 -7.85
N LYS A 384 31.43 -15.67 -6.66
CA LYS A 384 30.92 -16.36 -5.46
C LYS A 384 29.56 -15.76 -5.05
N SER A 385 28.52 -16.59 -5.05
CA SER A 385 27.17 -16.27 -4.59
C SER A 385 26.93 -16.83 -3.18
N ILE A 386 26.48 -15.99 -2.25
CA ILE A 386 26.32 -16.28 -0.83
C ILE A 386 24.87 -15.98 -0.40
N PRO A 387 24.04 -16.99 -0.06
CA PRO A 387 22.69 -16.75 0.42
C PRO A 387 22.68 -16.20 1.86
N VAL A 388 21.77 -15.29 2.16
CA VAL A 388 21.49 -14.87 3.55
C VAL A 388 20.58 -15.92 4.19
N ALA A 389 21.01 -16.49 5.31
CA ALA A 389 20.26 -17.53 6.01
C ALA A 389 19.00 -16.97 6.70
N ALA A 390 17.92 -17.73 6.61
CA ALA A 390 16.64 -17.47 7.27
C ALA A 390 16.41 -18.49 8.39
N ASP A 391 15.75 -18.05 9.46
CA ASP A 391 15.60 -18.84 10.69
C ASP A 391 14.20 -19.52 10.79
N GLU A 392 13.32 -19.37 9.78
CA GLU A 392 11.90 -19.78 9.79
C GLU A 392 11.39 -20.25 8.41
N PRO A 393 10.30 -21.05 8.32
CA PRO A 393 9.83 -21.62 7.05
C PRO A 393 9.04 -20.65 6.16
N ALA A 394 8.43 -19.61 6.76
CA ALA A 394 7.67 -18.57 6.07
C ALA A 394 8.20 -17.21 6.53
N TYR A 395 8.90 -16.49 5.64
CA TYR A 395 9.60 -15.25 5.98
C TYR A 395 9.71 -14.33 4.76
N ALA A 396 10.06 -13.07 5.01
CA ALA A 396 10.51 -12.13 4.00
C ALA A 396 11.78 -11.41 4.46
N MET A 397 12.73 -11.28 3.54
CA MET A 397 13.86 -10.35 3.65
C MET A 397 13.75 -9.29 2.57
N GLY A 398 14.18 -8.06 2.86
CA GLY A 398 14.36 -7.04 1.83
C GLY A 398 15.62 -6.22 2.07
N LEU A 399 16.19 -5.65 1.01
CA LEU A 399 17.24 -4.66 1.14
C LEU A 399 16.69 -3.41 1.85
N SER A 400 17.51 -2.80 2.70
CA SER A 400 17.16 -1.61 3.47
C SER A 400 17.88 -0.38 2.91
N VAL A 401 17.96 0.71 3.69
CA VAL A 401 18.70 1.92 3.31
C VAL A 401 20.19 1.61 3.22
N ASN A 402 20.76 1.76 2.02
CA ASN A 402 22.16 1.47 1.68
C ASN A 402 22.70 2.61 0.78
N GLU A 403 22.90 3.80 1.36
CA GLU A 403 23.35 5.00 0.63
C GLU A 403 24.87 5.07 0.41
N GLU A 404 25.65 4.37 1.23
CA GLU A 404 27.09 4.23 1.03
C GLU A 404 27.37 2.93 0.25
N VAL A 405 27.93 3.04 -0.96
CA VAL A 405 28.29 1.88 -1.80
C VAL A 405 29.71 1.35 -1.56
N ASP A 406 30.60 2.18 -1.01
CA ASP A 406 31.97 1.78 -0.62
C ASP A 406 31.98 1.23 0.82
N THR A 407 31.35 0.07 0.98
CA THR A 407 31.24 -0.63 2.27
C THR A 407 31.12 -2.13 2.04
N PRO A 408 31.73 -2.98 2.90
CA PRO A 408 31.46 -4.42 2.88
C PRO A 408 30.11 -4.78 3.54
N TRP A 409 29.39 -3.83 4.13
CA TRP A 409 28.17 -4.09 4.91
C TRP A 409 26.89 -3.84 4.10
N VAL A 410 26.05 -4.86 3.99
CA VAL A 410 24.70 -4.74 3.40
C VAL A 410 23.66 -4.72 4.50
N ARG A 411 22.86 -3.65 4.55
CA ARG A 411 21.72 -3.54 5.47
C ARG A 411 20.48 -4.15 4.84
N TYR A 412 19.81 -5.04 5.58
CA TYR A 412 18.59 -5.70 5.14
C TYR A 412 17.59 -5.84 6.29
N SER A 413 16.30 -5.88 5.98
CA SER A 413 15.24 -6.23 6.92
C SER A 413 14.96 -7.73 6.87
N TYR A 414 14.53 -8.30 7.99
CA TYR A 414 13.96 -9.63 8.11
C TYR A 414 12.67 -9.57 8.91
N THR A 415 11.65 -10.32 8.48
CA THR A 415 10.43 -10.53 9.25
C THR A 415 9.78 -11.88 8.90
N SER A 416 8.96 -12.38 9.81
CA SER A 416 7.98 -13.44 9.57
C SER A 416 6.66 -13.04 10.22
N LEU A 417 5.59 -13.81 10.06
CA LEU A 417 4.33 -13.56 10.78
C LEU A 417 4.50 -13.54 12.32
N VAL A 418 5.58 -14.12 12.87
CA VAL A 418 5.87 -14.18 14.31
C VAL A 418 7.24 -13.56 14.70
N THR A 419 7.93 -12.91 13.77
CA THR A 419 9.17 -12.16 14.04
C THR A 419 9.00 -10.69 13.65
N PRO A 420 8.86 -9.79 14.63
CA PRO A 420 8.85 -8.34 14.40
C PRO A 420 10.02 -7.88 13.54
N THR A 421 9.78 -6.86 12.71
CA THR A 421 10.73 -6.41 11.69
C THR A 421 12.09 -6.12 12.30
N THR A 422 13.11 -6.85 11.87
CA THR A 422 14.46 -6.73 12.40
C THR A 422 15.40 -6.26 11.31
N THR A 423 16.06 -5.11 11.54
CA THR A 423 17.11 -4.58 10.68
C THR A 423 18.43 -5.23 11.06
N TYR A 424 19.00 -5.97 10.13
CA TYR A 424 20.32 -6.58 10.19
C TYR A 424 21.30 -5.85 9.26
N GLU A 425 22.59 -6.03 9.53
CA GLU A 425 23.66 -5.83 8.57
C GLU A 425 24.45 -7.14 8.41
N ILE A 426 24.83 -7.48 7.18
CA ILE A 426 25.70 -8.61 6.86
C ILE A 426 26.95 -8.14 6.12
N ASN A 427 28.11 -8.66 6.51
CA ASN A 427 29.39 -8.35 5.88
C ASN A 427 29.64 -9.29 4.68
N ALA A 428 29.73 -8.72 3.48
CA ALA A 428 29.94 -9.45 2.22
C ALA A 428 31.31 -10.17 2.13
N LYS A 429 32.29 -9.80 2.95
CA LYS A 429 33.63 -10.40 2.98
C LYS A 429 33.75 -11.50 4.03
N THR A 430 33.23 -11.29 5.24
CA THR A 430 33.36 -12.24 6.37
C THR A 430 32.14 -13.13 6.60
N GLY A 431 30.96 -12.77 6.11
CA GLY A 431 29.69 -13.42 6.44
C GLY A 431 29.12 -13.05 7.82
N GLU A 432 29.76 -12.14 8.55
CA GLU A 432 29.32 -11.68 9.87
C GLU A 432 27.93 -11.00 9.78
N ARG A 433 26.96 -11.48 10.58
CA ARG A 433 25.59 -10.93 10.69
C ARG A 433 25.44 -10.19 12.03
N ARG A 434 25.11 -8.90 12.01
CA ARG A 434 24.85 -8.07 13.20
C ARG A 434 23.45 -7.49 13.22
N THR A 435 22.80 -7.50 14.38
CA THR A 435 21.48 -6.87 14.58
C THR A 435 21.67 -5.38 14.86
N LEU A 436 20.97 -4.51 14.14
CA LEU A 436 20.95 -3.06 14.39
C LEU A 436 19.74 -2.64 15.21
N LYS A 437 18.57 -3.21 14.92
CA LYS A 437 17.32 -2.97 15.63
C LYS A 437 16.35 -4.13 15.41
N VAL A 438 15.77 -4.64 16.48
CA VAL A 438 14.50 -5.38 16.44
C VAL A 438 13.37 -4.37 16.64
N GLN A 439 12.28 -4.45 15.87
CA GLN A 439 11.08 -3.65 16.11
C GLN A 439 10.55 -3.92 17.53
N PRO A 440 10.47 -2.93 18.43
CA PRO A 440 9.97 -3.12 19.77
C PRO A 440 8.45 -3.29 19.77
N VAL A 441 7.97 -4.40 20.33
CA VAL A 441 6.55 -4.74 20.44
C VAL A 441 6.27 -5.07 21.92
N PRO A 442 5.87 -4.10 22.75
CA PRO A 442 5.62 -4.34 24.17
C PRO A 442 4.55 -5.42 24.40
N GLY A 443 4.73 -6.26 25.43
CA GLY A 443 3.83 -7.37 25.74
C GLY A 443 3.84 -8.54 24.75
N TYR A 444 4.61 -8.48 23.66
CA TYR A 444 4.73 -9.57 22.70
C TYR A 444 5.86 -10.54 23.09
N ASP A 445 5.55 -11.83 23.10
CA ASP A 445 6.53 -12.91 23.15
C ASP A 445 6.24 -13.90 22.02
N LYS A 446 7.23 -14.06 21.13
CA LYS A 446 7.22 -14.99 19.99
C LYS A 446 6.90 -16.43 20.38
N ALA A 447 7.30 -16.88 21.58
CA ALA A 447 7.04 -18.25 22.02
C ALA A 447 5.54 -18.57 22.13
N ASN A 448 4.68 -17.56 22.34
CA ASN A 448 3.21 -17.73 22.37
C ASN A 448 2.58 -18.04 21.00
N TYR A 449 3.34 -18.03 19.91
CA TYR A 449 2.81 -18.16 18.55
C TYR A 449 3.48 -19.29 17.77
N VAL A 450 2.82 -19.73 16.71
CA VAL A 450 3.31 -20.70 15.73
C VAL A 450 3.16 -20.10 14.33
N THR A 451 4.15 -20.32 13.46
CA THR A 451 4.05 -20.04 12.03
C THR A 451 4.30 -21.30 11.22
N GLU A 452 3.52 -21.50 10.16
CA GLU A 452 3.65 -22.65 9.26
C GLU A 452 3.60 -22.22 7.78
N ARG A 453 4.30 -22.97 6.92
CA ARG A 453 4.12 -22.92 5.45
C ARG A 453 3.41 -24.20 5.03
N VAL A 454 2.16 -24.08 4.59
CA VAL A 454 1.39 -25.18 4.00
C VAL A 454 1.17 -24.96 2.50
N TRP A 455 0.68 -25.97 1.81
CA TRP A 455 0.49 -25.96 0.36
C TRP A 455 -0.89 -26.54 0.03
N ALA A 456 -1.85 -25.67 -0.27
CA ALA A 456 -3.15 -26.07 -0.76
C ALA A 456 -3.04 -26.57 -2.20
N THR A 457 -3.81 -27.58 -2.59
CA THR A 457 -3.93 -27.99 -3.99
C THR A 457 -5.19 -27.36 -4.58
N ALA A 458 -5.02 -26.47 -5.55
CA ALA A 458 -6.11 -25.87 -6.30
C ALA A 458 -6.78 -26.90 -7.23
N ARG A 459 -7.98 -26.61 -7.71
CA ARG A 459 -8.80 -27.51 -8.55
C ARG A 459 -8.18 -27.96 -9.88
N ASP A 460 -7.11 -27.29 -10.32
CA ASP A 460 -6.31 -27.63 -11.51
C ASP A 460 -5.00 -28.36 -11.17
N GLY A 461 -4.79 -28.73 -9.90
CA GLY A 461 -3.61 -29.44 -9.41
C GLY A 461 -2.45 -28.53 -8.99
N VAL A 462 -2.55 -27.20 -9.20
CA VAL A 462 -1.51 -26.25 -8.79
C VAL A 462 -1.39 -26.20 -7.26
N ARG A 463 -0.16 -26.23 -6.75
CA ARG A 463 0.11 -26.13 -5.30
C ARG A 463 0.30 -24.68 -4.89
N VAL A 464 -0.76 -24.06 -4.35
CA VAL A 464 -0.77 -22.69 -3.83
C VAL A 464 -0.14 -22.67 -2.43
N PRO A 465 0.96 -21.92 -2.20
CA PRO A 465 1.53 -21.79 -0.87
C PRO A 465 0.62 -20.95 0.03
N VAL A 466 0.64 -21.24 1.33
CA VAL A 466 -0.08 -20.47 2.36
C VAL A 466 0.84 -20.30 3.56
N SER A 467 0.97 -19.06 4.05
CA SER A 467 1.65 -18.79 5.34
C SER A 467 0.58 -18.67 6.44
N LEU A 468 0.74 -19.42 7.51
CA LEU A 468 -0.18 -19.43 8.66
C LEU A 468 0.46 -18.82 9.90
N MET A 469 -0.36 -18.19 10.74
CA MET A 469 -0.03 -17.76 12.09
C MET A 469 -1.20 -18.06 13.02
N TYR A 470 -0.90 -18.64 14.19
CA TYR A 470 -1.88 -18.83 15.25
C TYR A 470 -1.20 -18.89 16.62
N ARG A 471 -1.98 -18.68 17.68
CA ARG A 471 -1.53 -18.81 19.07
C ARG A 471 -1.20 -20.27 19.40
N ARG A 472 -0.10 -20.51 20.12
CA ARG A 472 0.28 -21.85 20.58
C ARG A 472 -0.83 -22.43 21.47
N GLY A 473 -1.23 -23.66 21.18
CA GLY A 473 -2.36 -24.33 21.86
C GLY A 473 -3.69 -24.23 21.10
N THR A 474 -3.81 -23.41 20.05
CA THR A 474 -4.94 -23.50 19.11
C THR A 474 -4.98 -24.91 18.49
N LYS A 475 -6.12 -25.58 18.62
CA LYS A 475 -6.29 -26.97 18.15
C LYS A 475 -6.57 -27.01 16.65
N ARG A 476 -5.93 -27.95 15.96
CA ARG A 476 -6.23 -28.30 14.55
C ARG A 476 -7.34 -29.36 14.49
N ASP A 477 -8.47 -29.07 15.12
CA ASP A 477 -9.65 -29.94 15.22
C ASP A 477 -10.86 -29.45 14.38
N GLY A 478 -10.73 -28.29 13.73
CA GLY A 478 -11.80 -27.68 12.94
C GLY A 478 -12.83 -26.91 13.78
N THR A 479 -12.46 -26.45 14.98
CA THR A 479 -13.29 -25.53 15.80
C THR A 479 -12.87 -24.06 15.70
N ALA A 480 -11.62 -23.80 15.32
CA ALA A 480 -11.03 -22.46 15.29
C ALA A 480 -11.65 -21.54 14.21
N PRO A 481 -11.82 -20.24 14.48
CA PRO A 481 -12.14 -19.24 13.46
C PRO A 481 -10.90 -18.93 12.58
N LEU A 482 -11.12 -18.58 11.32
CA LEU A 482 -10.08 -18.25 10.33
C LEU A 482 -10.24 -16.82 9.83
N PHE A 483 -9.12 -16.14 9.59
CA PHE A 483 -9.04 -14.87 8.86
C PHE A 483 -8.03 -15.00 7.72
N GLN A 484 -8.51 -15.02 6.48
CA GLN A 484 -7.70 -15.24 5.27
C GLN A 484 -7.49 -13.94 4.48
N TYR A 485 -6.24 -13.59 4.18
CA TYR A 485 -5.85 -12.42 3.40
C TYR A 485 -5.14 -12.82 2.10
N ALA A 486 -5.38 -12.06 1.03
CA ALA A 486 -4.58 -12.09 -0.21
C ALA A 486 -4.79 -10.83 -1.05
N TYR A 487 -3.96 -10.67 -2.08
CA TYR A 487 -4.04 -9.57 -3.05
C TYR A 487 -4.08 -10.06 -4.50
N GLY A 488 -3.03 -10.79 -4.95
CA GLY A 488 -3.05 -11.57 -6.19
C GLY A 488 -3.25 -10.78 -7.50
N SER A 489 -2.63 -9.61 -7.65
CA SER A 489 -2.69 -8.77 -8.86
C SER A 489 -1.38 -8.00 -9.10
N TYR A 490 -1.12 -7.57 -10.34
CA TYR A 490 0.07 -6.82 -10.80
C TYR A 490 1.44 -7.48 -10.48
N GLY A 491 1.43 -8.74 -10.05
CA GLY A 491 2.61 -9.45 -9.57
C GLY A 491 3.05 -9.05 -8.14
N ILE A 492 2.23 -8.26 -7.44
CA ILE A 492 2.46 -7.86 -6.05
C ILE A 492 2.27 -9.08 -5.15
N SER A 493 3.31 -9.39 -4.39
CA SER A 493 3.39 -10.59 -3.55
C SER A 493 2.96 -10.30 -2.12
N SER A 494 2.20 -11.23 -1.52
CA SER A 494 1.61 -11.10 -0.18
C SER A 494 2.60 -11.58 0.90
N ASP A 495 3.74 -10.90 1.02
CA ASP A 495 4.85 -11.39 1.87
C ASP A 495 4.46 -11.62 3.35
N PRO A 496 4.93 -12.71 3.98
CA PRO A 496 4.55 -13.09 5.35
C PRO A 496 5.27 -12.25 6.42
N GLY A 497 4.91 -10.98 6.56
CA GLY A 497 5.48 -10.06 7.55
C GLY A 497 4.68 -9.88 8.84
N PHE A 498 5.35 -9.43 9.90
CA PHE A 498 4.75 -9.20 11.21
C PHE A 498 3.83 -7.98 11.22
N SER A 499 2.66 -8.11 11.87
CA SER A 499 1.74 -7.01 12.12
C SER A 499 1.16 -7.09 13.54
N ALA A 500 1.42 -6.07 14.35
CA ALA A 500 0.82 -5.93 15.69
C ALA A 500 -0.72 -5.88 15.63
N GLY A 501 -1.30 -5.37 14.54
CA GLY A 501 -2.75 -5.35 14.33
C GLY A 501 -3.37 -6.74 14.13
N ASN A 502 -2.59 -7.77 13.79
CA ASN A 502 -3.10 -9.13 13.65
C ASN A 502 -3.25 -9.82 15.02
N LEU A 503 -2.51 -9.38 16.05
CA LEU A 503 -2.54 -9.96 17.40
C LEU A 503 -3.95 -9.86 18.02
N ALA A 504 -4.63 -8.74 17.80
CA ALA A 504 -6.00 -8.49 18.23
C ALA A 504 -7.00 -9.58 17.76
N LEU A 505 -6.72 -10.26 16.65
CA LEU A 505 -7.45 -11.45 16.19
C LEU A 505 -6.82 -12.75 16.73
N VAL A 506 -5.51 -12.92 16.59
CA VAL A 506 -4.81 -14.18 16.87
C VAL A 506 -4.85 -14.57 18.36
N ASP A 507 -4.76 -13.60 19.28
CA ASP A 507 -4.83 -13.88 20.73
C ASP A 507 -6.19 -14.41 21.19
N ARG A 508 -7.26 -14.09 20.42
CA ARG A 508 -8.62 -14.61 20.57
C ARG A 508 -8.83 -15.97 19.88
N GLY A 509 -7.74 -16.63 19.47
CA GLY A 509 -7.75 -17.97 18.88
C GLY A 509 -8.04 -18.00 17.38
N VAL A 510 -8.06 -16.86 16.70
CA VAL A 510 -8.21 -16.80 15.23
C VAL A 510 -6.92 -17.30 14.56
N VAL A 511 -7.06 -18.22 13.61
CA VAL A 511 -5.97 -18.57 12.68
C VAL A 511 -5.90 -17.46 11.64
N TYR A 512 -4.74 -16.81 11.52
CA TYR A 512 -4.44 -15.87 10.44
C TYR A 512 -3.76 -16.62 9.30
N ALA A 513 -4.22 -16.41 8.06
CA ALA A 513 -3.69 -17.06 6.87
C ALA A 513 -3.44 -16.04 5.74
N VAL A 514 -2.25 -16.10 5.15
CA VAL A 514 -1.93 -15.38 3.91
C VAL A 514 -1.88 -16.39 2.78
N ALA A 515 -2.79 -16.24 1.81
CA ALA A 515 -2.93 -17.12 0.66
C ALA A 515 -2.17 -16.54 -0.54
N HIS A 516 -1.09 -17.19 -0.95
CA HIS A 516 -0.18 -16.72 -2.01
C HIS A 516 -0.70 -17.11 -3.39
N ILE A 517 -1.89 -16.62 -3.72
CA ILE A 517 -2.66 -16.95 -4.92
C ILE A 517 -2.00 -16.45 -6.22
N ARG A 518 -2.33 -17.07 -7.36
CA ARG A 518 -1.86 -16.60 -8.68
C ARG A 518 -2.29 -15.16 -8.96
N GLY A 519 -1.42 -14.43 -9.68
CA GLY A 519 -1.49 -12.98 -9.87
C GLY A 519 -0.54 -12.20 -8.94
N GLY A 520 0.02 -12.83 -7.91
CA GLY A 520 1.27 -12.40 -7.25
C GLY A 520 2.51 -12.98 -7.94
N GLN A 521 3.71 -12.81 -7.37
CA GLN A 521 4.98 -13.39 -7.88
C GLN A 521 5.75 -14.18 -6.81
N GLU A 522 5.06 -14.71 -5.81
CA GLU A 522 5.62 -15.53 -4.72
C GLU A 522 6.38 -16.77 -5.23
N MET A 523 5.94 -17.29 -6.38
CA MET A 523 6.57 -18.41 -7.11
C MET A 523 7.25 -17.96 -8.42
N GLY A 524 7.46 -16.65 -8.60
CA GLY A 524 8.06 -16.05 -9.80
C GLY A 524 7.07 -15.57 -10.85
N ARG A 525 7.56 -15.18 -12.04
CA ARG A 525 6.75 -14.46 -13.05
C ARG A 525 5.62 -15.31 -13.62
N ASP A 526 5.83 -16.61 -13.83
CA ASP A 526 4.75 -17.51 -14.26
C ASP A 526 3.55 -17.56 -13.29
N TRP A 527 3.77 -17.26 -12.00
CA TRP A 527 2.69 -17.16 -11.00
C TRP A 527 1.76 -15.97 -11.26
N TYR A 528 2.32 -14.88 -11.78
CA TYR A 528 1.58 -13.71 -12.26
C TYR A 528 0.96 -13.98 -13.63
N ASP A 529 1.71 -14.59 -14.55
CA ASP A 529 1.23 -14.91 -15.90
C ASP A 529 -0.01 -15.83 -15.84
N GLN A 530 -0.10 -16.70 -14.82
CA GLN A 530 -1.24 -17.56 -14.55
C GLN A 530 -2.36 -16.91 -13.71
N GLY A 531 -2.36 -15.60 -13.47
CA GLY A 531 -3.35 -14.88 -12.67
C GLY A 531 -3.65 -13.44 -13.08
N HIS A 532 -3.33 -13.05 -14.33
CA HIS A 532 -3.76 -11.79 -14.96
C HIS A 532 -4.38 -12.07 -16.35
N LEU A 533 -4.92 -11.04 -17.01
CA LEU A 533 -5.64 -11.14 -18.30
C LEU A 533 -6.66 -12.30 -18.30
N LEU A 534 -6.63 -13.16 -19.33
CA LEU A 534 -7.52 -14.30 -19.53
C LEU A 534 -7.28 -15.47 -18.57
N ASN A 535 -6.31 -15.34 -17.66
CA ASN A 535 -6.09 -16.26 -16.53
C ASN A 535 -6.61 -15.70 -15.20
N LYS A 536 -7.14 -14.47 -15.14
CA LYS A 536 -7.47 -13.78 -13.87
C LYS A 536 -8.41 -14.56 -12.95
N LYS A 537 -9.28 -15.42 -13.49
CA LYS A 537 -10.16 -16.27 -12.67
C LYS A 537 -9.41 -17.22 -11.72
N ASN A 538 -8.15 -17.52 -11.99
CA ASN A 538 -7.31 -18.34 -11.12
C ASN A 538 -7.10 -17.70 -9.74
N SER A 539 -7.00 -16.36 -9.64
CA SER A 539 -6.91 -15.67 -8.34
C SER A 539 -8.11 -15.96 -7.45
N PHE A 540 -9.34 -15.90 -8.00
CA PHE A 540 -10.56 -16.23 -7.24
C PHE A 540 -10.65 -17.73 -6.91
N ASN A 541 -10.23 -18.59 -7.85
CA ASN A 541 -10.25 -20.05 -7.68
C ASN A 541 -9.29 -20.50 -6.57
N ASP A 542 -8.02 -20.06 -6.63
CA ASP A 542 -6.97 -20.36 -5.66
C ASP A 542 -7.39 -19.94 -4.25
N PHE A 543 -7.99 -18.76 -4.10
CA PHE A 543 -8.39 -18.25 -2.79
C PHE A 543 -9.49 -19.09 -2.15
N VAL A 544 -10.48 -19.49 -2.93
CA VAL A 544 -11.58 -20.39 -2.51
C VAL A 544 -11.05 -21.80 -2.21
N ASP A 545 -10.13 -22.32 -3.03
CA ASP A 545 -9.56 -23.65 -2.86
C ASP A 545 -8.61 -23.71 -1.65
N VAL A 546 -7.88 -22.63 -1.34
CA VAL A 546 -7.14 -22.45 -0.09
C VAL A 546 -8.09 -22.44 1.12
N THR A 547 -9.19 -21.68 1.07
CA THR A 547 -10.19 -21.67 2.15
C THR A 547 -10.73 -23.08 2.43
N ARG A 548 -11.11 -23.80 1.37
CA ARG A 548 -11.61 -25.18 1.45
C ARG A 548 -10.54 -26.14 1.96
N TYR A 549 -9.30 -26.01 1.51
CA TYR A 549 -8.17 -26.80 1.99
C TYR A 549 -7.95 -26.62 3.51
N LEU A 550 -7.95 -25.38 4.02
CA LEU A 550 -7.74 -25.09 5.45
C LEU A 550 -8.87 -25.64 6.33
N VAL A 551 -10.13 -25.51 5.88
CA VAL A 551 -11.29 -26.09 6.57
C VAL A 551 -11.24 -27.63 6.56
N ALA A 552 -10.96 -28.25 5.41
CA ALA A 552 -10.83 -29.71 5.30
C ALA A 552 -9.68 -30.24 6.18
N ASN A 553 -8.55 -29.53 6.21
CA ASN A 553 -7.37 -29.83 7.03
C ASN A 553 -7.51 -29.40 8.51
N LYS A 554 -8.71 -29.03 8.96
CA LYS A 554 -9.03 -28.76 10.37
C LYS A 554 -8.30 -27.57 11.01
N TYR A 555 -7.71 -26.68 10.20
CA TYR A 555 -7.24 -25.37 10.67
C TYR A 555 -8.41 -24.41 10.98
N ALA A 556 -9.58 -24.63 10.36
CA ALA A 556 -10.72 -23.73 10.42
C ALA A 556 -12.05 -24.48 10.56
N ALA A 557 -13.02 -23.87 11.25
CA ALA A 557 -14.38 -24.37 11.30
C ALA A 557 -15.19 -23.94 10.05
N PRO A 558 -15.98 -24.85 9.45
CA PRO A 558 -16.98 -24.47 8.44
C PRO A 558 -17.91 -23.38 9.00
N GLY A 559 -18.13 -22.31 8.23
CA GLY A 559 -18.96 -21.19 8.67
C GLY A 559 -18.34 -20.28 9.76
N ARG A 560 -17.02 -20.40 10.04
CA ARG A 560 -16.24 -19.41 10.82
C ARG A 560 -15.02 -18.93 10.05
N VAL A 561 -15.20 -18.63 8.77
CA VAL A 561 -14.15 -18.05 7.91
C VAL A 561 -14.47 -16.58 7.64
N ALA A 562 -13.51 -15.72 7.94
CA ALA A 562 -13.45 -14.35 7.47
C ALA A 562 -12.40 -14.25 6.35
N ALA A 563 -12.63 -13.37 5.39
CA ALA A 563 -11.62 -13.02 4.40
C ALA A 563 -11.51 -11.51 4.18
N MET A 564 -10.32 -11.07 3.75
CA MET A 564 -9.99 -9.66 3.52
C MET A 564 -9.15 -9.47 2.26
N GLY A 565 -9.42 -8.38 1.55
CA GLY A 565 -8.55 -7.85 0.51
C GLY A 565 -8.88 -6.38 0.24
N GLY A 566 -7.90 -5.64 -0.29
CA GLY A 566 -8.05 -4.22 -0.59
C GLY A 566 -7.54 -3.85 -2.00
N SER A 567 -8.07 -2.78 -2.60
CA SER A 567 -7.76 -2.38 -3.99
C SER A 567 -8.12 -3.49 -4.98
N ALA A 568 -7.17 -4.04 -5.74
CA ALA A 568 -7.38 -5.26 -6.54
C ALA A 568 -7.55 -6.54 -5.69
N GLY A 569 -7.10 -6.57 -4.43
CA GLY A 569 -7.57 -7.54 -3.43
C GLY A 569 -9.06 -7.34 -3.07
N GLY A 570 -9.60 -6.16 -3.34
CA GLY A 570 -11.04 -5.88 -3.26
C GLY A 570 -11.82 -6.46 -4.46
N LEU A 571 -11.23 -6.45 -5.67
CA LEU A 571 -11.72 -7.25 -6.81
C LEU A 571 -11.78 -8.74 -6.44
N LEU A 572 -10.73 -9.26 -5.79
CA LEU A 572 -10.74 -10.62 -5.23
C LEU A 572 -11.92 -10.84 -4.28
N MET A 573 -12.15 -9.96 -3.31
CA MET A 573 -13.31 -10.06 -2.39
C MET A 573 -14.65 -10.04 -3.12
N GLY A 574 -14.83 -9.16 -4.10
CA GLY A 574 -16.05 -9.08 -4.90
C GLY A 574 -16.27 -10.31 -5.78
N GLY A 575 -15.21 -10.86 -6.35
CA GLY A 575 -15.21 -12.09 -7.12
C GLY A 575 -15.62 -13.30 -6.26
N VAL A 576 -15.03 -13.48 -5.08
CA VAL A 576 -15.37 -14.61 -4.20
C VAL A 576 -16.74 -14.46 -3.53
N ALA A 577 -17.20 -13.22 -3.27
CA ALA A 577 -18.58 -12.95 -2.85
C ALA A 577 -19.61 -13.45 -3.88
N ASN A 578 -19.27 -13.36 -5.18
CA ASN A 578 -20.12 -13.88 -6.25
C ASN A 578 -19.96 -15.39 -6.50
N LEU A 579 -18.71 -15.90 -6.45
CA LEU A 579 -18.35 -17.28 -6.79
C LEU A 579 -18.64 -18.29 -5.68
N ALA A 580 -18.39 -17.94 -4.41
CA ALA A 580 -18.42 -18.86 -3.28
C ALA A 580 -18.98 -18.24 -1.97
N PRO A 581 -20.12 -17.51 -1.98
CA PRO A 581 -20.62 -16.78 -0.80
C PRO A 581 -20.91 -17.66 0.43
N LYS A 582 -21.07 -18.98 0.26
CA LYS A 582 -21.36 -19.94 1.34
C LYS A 582 -20.11 -20.36 2.13
N ASP A 583 -18.91 -20.15 1.60
CA ASP A 583 -17.67 -20.62 2.22
C ASP A 583 -17.13 -19.61 3.26
N TYR A 584 -17.72 -18.41 3.32
CA TYR A 584 -17.34 -17.30 4.19
C TYR A 584 -18.50 -16.90 5.10
N ALA A 585 -18.19 -16.57 6.35
CA ALA A 585 -19.12 -15.91 7.27
C ALA A 585 -19.12 -14.39 7.05
N VAL A 586 -17.93 -13.80 6.81
CA VAL A 586 -17.74 -12.36 6.63
C VAL A 586 -16.63 -12.03 5.62
N LEU A 587 -16.82 -10.98 4.82
CA LEU A 587 -15.83 -10.44 3.90
C LEU A 587 -15.52 -8.97 4.24
N VAL A 588 -14.24 -8.58 4.14
CA VAL A 588 -13.76 -7.21 4.33
C VAL A 588 -13.14 -6.71 3.02
N ALA A 589 -13.83 -5.81 2.31
CA ALA A 589 -13.43 -5.30 1.01
C ALA A 589 -13.08 -3.81 1.10
N GLN A 590 -11.78 -3.49 1.12
CA GLN A 590 -11.29 -2.12 1.26
C GLN A 590 -10.98 -1.48 -0.10
N VAL A 591 -11.44 -0.25 -0.33
CA VAL A 591 -11.26 0.50 -1.59
C VAL A 591 -11.37 -0.40 -2.85
N PRO A 592 -12.44 -1.23 -2.97
CA PRO A 592 -12.38 -2.39 -3.83
C PRO A 592 -12.71 -2.06 -5.29
N PHE A 593 -11.84 -2.46 -6.22
CA PHE A 593 -12.11 -2.40 -7.66
C PHE A 593 -13.20 -3.42 -8.01
N VAL A 594 -14.37 -2.97 -8.47
CA VAL A 594 -15.58 -3.83 -8.58
C VAL A 594 -16.45 -3.56 -9.80
N ASP A 595 -16.31 -2.41 -10.47
CA ASP A 595 -17.08 -2.05 -11.67
C ASP A 595 -16.27 -2.27 -12.95
N VAL A 596 -15.58 -3.42 -13.00
CA VAL A 596 -14.42 -3.70 -13.88
C VAL A 596 -14.70 -3.36 -15.35
N VAL A 597 -15.83 -3.79 -15.91
CA VAL A 597 -16.13 -3.55 -17.34
C VAL A 597 -16.51 -2.09 -17.60
N THR A 598 -17.14 -1.40 -16.65
CA THR A 598 -17.55 0.00 -16.83
C THR A 598 -16.36 0.94 -16.70
N THR A 599 -15.52 0.73 -15.67
CA THR A 599 -14.27 1.49 -15.50
C THR A 599 -13.34 1.29 -16.69
N MET A 600 -13.07 0.03 -17.08
CA MET A 600 -12.11 -0.26 -18.14
C MET A 600 -12.59 0.08 -19.56
N LEU A 601 -13.85 0.45 -19.76
CA LEU A 601 -14.34 1.03 -21.03
C LEU A 601 -14.06 2.54 -21.14
N ASP A 602 -13.74 3.24 -20.05
CA ASP A 602 -13.60 4.69 -20.02
C ASP A 602 -12.16 5.15 -19.70
N ALA A 603 -11.39 5.41 -20.76
CA ALA A 603 -10.03 5.91 -20.68
C ALA A 603 -9.89 7.34 -20.07
N SER A 604 -10.98 8.03 -19.71
CA SER A 604 -10.91 9.27 -18.93
C SER A 604 -10.68 9.04 -17.43
N ILE A 605 -10.91 7.82 -16.95
CA ILE A 605 -10.69 7.44 -15.55
C ILE A 605 -9.20 7.13 -15.33
N PRO A 606 -8.56 7.66 -14.25
CA PRO A 606 -7.19 7.32 -13.87
C PRO A 606 -6.89 5.81 -13.90
N LEU A 607 -5.63 5.46 -14.20
CA LEU A 607 -5.09 4.10 -14.35
C LEU A 607 -5.60 3.26 -15.54
N THR A 608 -6.78 3.55 -16.11
CA THR A 608 -7.45 2.67 -17.09
C THR A 608 -6.58 2.28 -18.29
N THR A 609 -5.80 3.22 -18.83
CA THR A 609 -4.87 2.98 -19.94
C THR A 609 -3.67 2.11 -19.56
N ASN A 610 -3.20 2.21 -18.31
CA ASN A 610 -2.08 1.42 -17.79
C ASN A 610 -2.50 -0.01 -17.45
N GLU A 611 -3.77 -0.23 -17.07
CA GLU A 611 -4.29 -1.51 -16.60
C GLU A 611 -4.86 -2.42 -17.72
N TYR A 612 -4.86 -1.98 -18.97
CA TYR A 612 -5.23 -2.82 -20.11
C TYR A 612 -4.37 -4.09 -20.23
N ASP A 613 -3.11 -4.03 -19.81
CA ASP A 613 -2.21 -5.20 -19.78
C ASP A 613 -2.32 -6.04 -18.49
N GLU A 614 -3.11 -5.62 -17.49
CA GLU A 614 -3.44 -6.41 -16.29
C GLU A 614 -4.79 -7.15 -16.45
N TRP A 615 -5.84 -6.44 -16.89
CA TRP A 615 -7.20 -6.99 -16.99
C TRP A 615 -7.60 -7.39 -18.41
N GLY A 616 -7.10 -6.66 -19.41
CA GLY A 616 -7.56 -6.67 -20.79
C GLY A 616 -8.21 -5.34 -21.16
N ASN A 617 -8.28 -5.06 -22.46
CA ASN A 617 -9.02 -3.90 -22.97
C ASN A 617 -10.42 -4.35 -23.45
N PRO A 618 -11.52 -3.98 -22.78
CA PRO A 618 -12.88 -4.41 -23.11
C PRO A 618 -13.47 -3.76 -24.38
N ALA A 619 -12.69 -2.97 -25.13
CA ALA A 619 -13.00 -2.67 -26.52
C ALA A 619 -12.86 -3.92 -27.43
N ASP A 620 -11.93 -4.83 -27.12
CA ASP A 620 -11.88 -6.17 -27.74
C ASP A 620 -12.88 -7.09 -27.04
N LYS A 621 -13.78 -7.70 -27.83
CA LYS A 621 -14.82 -8.61 -27.36
C LYS A 621 -14.26 -9.76 -26.52
N ARG A 622 -13.06 -10.26 -26.82
CA ARG A 622 -12.42 -11.37 -26.11
C ARG A 622 -12.13 -11.03 -24.65
N TYR A 623 -11.67 -9.80 -24.39
CA TYR A 623 -11.47 -9.30 -23.03
C TYR A 623 -12.79 -8.86 -22.41
N TYR A 624 -13.68 -8.20 -23.17
CA TYR A 624 -15.03 -7.83 -22.69
C TYR A 624 -15.78 -9.04 -22.12
N ASP A 625 -15.92 -10.13 -22.89
CA ASP A 625 -16.64 -11.33 -22.47
C ASP A 625 -16.00 -11.97 -21.23
N TYR A 626 -14.66 -12.01 -21.18
CA TYR A 626 -13.93 -12.61 -20.07
C TYR A 626 -14.05 -11.77 -18.79
N MET A 627 -13.82 -10.45 -18.88
CA MET A 627 -13.94 -9.49 -17.77
C MET A 627 -15.37 -9.42 -17.24
N LEU A 628 -16.38 -9.35 -18.14
CA LEU A 628 -17.79 -9.38 -17.77
C LEU A 628 -18.15 -10.68 -17.04
N SER A 629 -17.51 -11.79 -17.37
CA SER A 629 -17.72 -13.08 -16.70
C SER A 629 -17.04 -13.22 -15.31
N TYR A 630 -16.41 -12.17 -14.78
CA TYR A 630 -15.99 -12.10 -13.36
C TYR A 630 -16.26 -10.77 -12.65
N SER A 631 -16.51 -9.67 -13.37
CA SER A 631 -16.76 -8.32 -12.86
C SER A 631 -17.74 -8.32 -11.67
N PRO A 632 -17.31 -7.91 -10.45
CA PRO A 632 -18.13 -8.07 -9.25
C PRO A 632 -19.47 -7.34 -9.29
N TYR A 633 -19.53 -6.16 -9.92
CA TYR A 633 -20.77 -5.38 -10.09
C TYR A 633 -21.77 -6.06 -11.03
N ASP A 634 -21.31 -6.48 -12.21
CA ASP A 634 -22.16 -7.13 -13.21
C ASP A 634 -22.71 -8.49 -12.73
N ASN A 635 -21.89 -9.24 -11.97
CA ASN A 635 -22.23 -10.57 -11.48
C ASN A 635 -23.00 -10.58 -10.15
N VAL A 636 -23.46 -9.42 -9.65
CA VAL A 636 -24.42 -9.37 -8.53
C VAL A 636 -25.73 -10.02 -8.94
N ALA A 637 -26.12 -11.09 -8.24
CA ALA A 637 -27.26 -11.93 -8.57
C ALA A 637 -28.21 -12.09 -7.37
N ARG A 638 -29.45 -12.51 -7.60
CA ARG A 638 -30.44 -12.71 -6.53
C ARG A 638 -30.18 -13.99 -5.74
N LYS A 639 -29.27 -13.90 -4.77
CA LYS A 639 -28.80 -15.00 -3.90
C LYS A 639 -28.43 -14.49 -2.51
N ALA A 640 -28.12 -15.41 -1.60
CA ALA A 640 -27.55 -15.07 -0.29
C ALA A 640 -26.05 -14.75 -0.42
N TYR A 641 -25.63 -13.67 0.24
CA TYR A 641 -24.24 -13.23 0.40
C TYR A 641 -23.80 -13.38 1.87
N PRO A 642 -22.49 -13.43 2.18
CA PRO A 642 -21.99 -13.39 3.56
C PRO A 642 -22.28 -12.03 4.23
N ALA A 643 -21.94 -11.88 5.51
CA ALA A 643 -21.81 -10.55 6.09
C ALA A 643 -20.66 -9.79 5.40
N MET A 644 -20.76 -8.47 5.25
CA MET A 644 -19.75 -7.70 4.50
C MET A 644 -19.47 -6.36 5.15
N TYR A 645 -18.18 -6.01 5.23
CA TYR A 645 -17.70 -4.67 5.53
C TYR A 645 -16.99 -4.13 4.29
N VAL A 646 -17.57 -3.12 3.65
CA VAL A 646 -17.00 -2.42 2.49
C VAL A 646 -16.53 -1.05 2.94
N SER A 647 -15.38 -0.57 2.48
CA SER A 647 -14.93 0.80 2.75
C SER A 647 -14.33 1.49 1.54
N THR A 648 -14.38 2.82 1.48
CA THR A 648 -13.68 3.62 0.46
C THR A 648 -13.29 5.03 0.94
N GLY A 649 -12.52 5.77 0.14
CA GLY A 649 -12.23 7.19 0.32
C GLY A 649 -12.83 8.04 -0.82
N LEU A 650 -13.44 9.18 -0.50
CA LEU A 650 -14.05 10.10 -1.49
C LEU A 650 -13.00 10.67 -2.49
N TRP A 651 -11.77 10.84 -2.01
CA TRP A 651 -10.63 11.38 -2.76
C TRP A 651 -9.69 10.28 -3.28
N ASP A 652 -10.15 9.03 -3.34
CA ASP A 652 -9.35 7.93 -3.86
C ASP A 652 -9.00 8.15 -5.34
N SER A 653 -7.71 8.05 -5.65
CA SER A 653 -7.13 8.21 -6.97
C SER A 653 -6.77 6.89 -7.67
N GLN A 654 -6.84 5.74 -6.99
CA GLN A 654 -6.65 4.43 -7.64
C GLN A 654 -8.00 3.79 -7.98
N VAL A 655 -8.87 3.61 -6.99
CA VAL A 655 -10.21 3.01 -7.17
C VAL A 655 -11.25 4.09 -6.89
N GLN A 656 -12.05 4.44 -7.88
CA GLN A 656 -12.94 5.57 -7.74
C GLN A 656 -14.08 5.26 -6.75
N TYR A 657 -14.38 6.20 -5.84
CA TYR A 657 -15.33 6.00 -4.74
C TYR A 657 -16.71 5.47 -5.20
N TYR A 658 -17.12 5.79 -6.43
CA TYR A 658 -18.41 5.36 -6.99
C TYR A 658 -18.48 3.85 -7.25
N GLU A 659 -17.38 3.15 -7.47
CA GLU A 659 -17.39 1.69 -7.70
C GLU A 659 -17.97 0.90 -6.50
N PRO A 660 -17.40 0.96 -5.28
CA PRO A 660 -18.00 0.32 -4.11
C PRO A 660 -19.37 0.90 -3.77
N THR A 661 -19.63 2.18 -4.07
CA THR A 661 -20.94 2.80 -3.85
C THR A 661 -22.04 2.13 -4.68
N LYS A 662 -21.80 1.95 -6.00
CA LYS A 662 -22.71 1.26 -6.93
C LYS A 662 -22.87 -0.22 -6.57
N TRP A 663 -21.76 -0.88 -6.23
CA TRP A 663 -21.76 -2.28 -5.84
C TRP A 663 -22.55 -2.55 -4.55
N VAL A 664 -22.40 -1.70 -3.53
CA VAL A 664 -23.22 -1.76 -2.31
C VAL A 664 -24.70 -1.54 -2.63
N ALA A 665 -25.05 -0.54 -3.44
CA ALA A 665 -26.44 -0.28 -3.84
C ALA A 665 -27.08 -1.51 -4.52
N ARG A 666 -26.41 -2.12 -5.50
CA ARG A 666 -26.87 -3.32 -6.21
C ARG A 666 -26.92 -4.56 -5.32
N LEU A 667 -25.97 -4.72 -4.39
CA LEU A 667 -26.05 -5.78 -3.36
C LEU A 667 -27.25 -5.58 -2.42
N ARG A 668 -27.58 -4.35 -2.04
CA ARG A 668 -28.77 -4.03 -1.22
C ARG A 668 -30.09 -4.31 -1.94
N GLU A 669 -30.16 -4.18 -3.27
CA GLU A 669 -31.32 -4.57 -4.07
C GLU A 669 -31.45 -6.10 -4.22
N MET A 670 -30.33 -6.79 -4.47
CA MET A 670 -30.36 -8.16 -4.99
C MET A 670 -30.21 -9.25 -3.93
N LYS A 671 -29.55 -8.99 -2.79
CA LYS A 671 -29.25 -10.05 -1.82
C LYS A 671 -30.52 -10.59 -1.13
N THR A 672 -30.60 -11.90 -0.94
CA THR A 672 -31.77 -12.59 -0.35
C THR A 672 -31.62 -12.93 1.13
N ASP A 673 -30.45 -12.68 1.71
CA ASP A 673 -30.13 -12.92 3.12
C ASP A 673 -30.39 -11.69 4.01
N LYS A 674 -30.37 -11.93 5.33
CA LYS A 674 -30.46 -10.89 6.37
C LYS A 674 -29.11 -10.54 6.99
N ASN A 675 -27.99 -10.90 6.36
CA ASN A 675 -26.66 -10.62 6.89
C ASN A 675 -26.35 -9.11 6.77
N PRO A 676 -25.54 -8.53 7.70
CA PRO A 676 -25.19 -7.12 7.62
C PRO A 676 -24.30 -6.81 6.41
N LEU A 677 -24.63 -5.75 5.70
CA LEU A 677 -23.80 -5.15 4.65
C LEU A 677 -23.49 -3.72 5.09
N ILE A 678 -22.30 -3.54 5.65
CA ILE A 678 -21.77 -2.26 6.15
C ILE A 678 -21.01 -1.57 5.02
N TYR A 679 -21.21 -0.26 4.85
CA TYR A 679 -20.43 0.57 3.94
C TYR A 679 -19.91 1.82 4.64
N ARG A 680 -18.58 1.96 4.70
CA ARG A 680 -17.88 3.03 5.43
C ARG A 680 -17.12 3.93 4.45
N VAL A 681 -17.50 5.20 4.37
CA VAL A 681 -16.91 6.16 3.41
C VAL A 681 -16.09 7.20 4.16
N ASN A 682 -14.79 7.24 3.93
CA ASN A 682 -13.94 8.33 4.39
C ASN A 682 -14.14 9.55 3.48
N MET A 683 -14.83 10.57 3.98
CA MET A 683 -15.16 11.79 3.23
C MET A 683 -13.97 12.76 3.06
N GLU A 684 -12.84 12.49 3.73
CA GLU A 684 -11.75 13.46 3.93
C GLU A 684 -10.40 13.02 3.33
N ALA A 685 -10.29 11.79 2.81
CA ALA A 685 -9.04 11.24 2.31
C ALA A 685 -9.23 10.25 1.13
N GLY A 686 -8.11 9.84 0.54
CA GLY A 686 -8.05 8.89 -0.59
C GLY A 686 -7.69 7.45 -0.20
N HIS A 687 -6.98 6.76 -1.10
CA HIS A 687 -6.78 5.30 -1.10
C HIS A 687 -6.21 4.71 0.20
N GLY A 688 -5.35 5.46 0.90
CA GLY A 688 -4.73 5.01 2.15
C GLY A 688 -5.59 5.23 3.40
N GLY A 689 -6.79 5.79 3.26
CA GLY A 689 -7.54 6.36 4.38
C GLY A 689 -6.89 7.64 4.91
N LYS A 690 -7.21 8.03 6.15
CA LYS A 690 -6.56 9.18 6.81
C LYS A 690 -5.06 8.90 7.00
N SER A 691 -4.22 9.90 6.73
CA SER A 691 -2.82 9.88 7.14
C SER A 691 -2.70 10.02 8.66
N GLY A 692 -1.58 9.56 9.20
CA GLY A 692 -1.35 9.45 10.63
C GLY A 692 -1.08 8.00 11.04
N ARG A 693 -0.14 7.81 11.96
CA ARG A 693 0.30 6.49 12.44
C ARG A 693 -0.80 5.72 13.19
N PHE A 694 -1.71 6.41 13.88
CA PHE A 694 -2.71 5.79 14.76
C PHE A 694 -4.05 5.55 14.07
N GLU A 695 -4.47 6.43 13.16
CA GLU A 695 -5.75 6.37 12.45
C GLU A 695 -6.01 5.02 11.74
N ARG A 696 -4.99 4.44 11.12
CA ARG A 696 -5.09 3.12 10.49
C ARG A 696 -5.47 2.00 11.46
N TYR A 697 -5.04 2.08 12.73
CA TYR A 697 -5.40 1.10 13.75
C TYR A 697 -6.80 1.34 14.30
N ARG A 698 -7.27 2.60 14.32
CA ARG A 698 -8.67 2.91 14.65
C ARG A 698 -9.63 2.35 13.60
N GLN A 699 -9.31 2.55 12.32
CA GLN A 699 -10.03 1.98 11.19
C GLN A 699 -9.96 0.44 11.18
N ALA A 700 -8.83 -0.15 11.58
CA ALA A 700 -8.70 -1.59 11.75
C ALA A 700 -9.61 -2.14 12.85
N ALA A 701 -9.63 -1.52 14.02
CA ALA A 701 -10.40 -1.97 15.17
C ALA A 701 -11.92 -2.01 14.89
N GLU A 702 -12.46 -1.10 14.05
CA GLU A 702 -13.88 -1.11 13.67
C GLU A 702 -14.25 -2.36 12.85
N TRP A 703 -13.51 -2.66 11.77
CA TRP A 703 -13.79 -3.87 10.97
C TRP A 703 -13.40 -5.16 11.69
N GLN A 704 -12.39 -5.13 12.57
CA GLN A 704 -12.02 -6.27 13.41
C GLN A 704 -13.10 -6.61 14.43
N ALA A 705 -13.72 -5.60 15.07
CA ALA A 705 -14.85 -5.82 15.98
C ALA A 705 -16.04 -6.46 15.25
N PHE A 706 -16.34 -5.97 14.04
CA PHE A 706 -17.37 -6.56 13.18
C PHE A 706 -17.03 -8.01 12.79
N VAL A 707 -15.79 -8.27 12.34
CA VAL A 707 -15.32 -9.62 12.00
C VAL A 707 -15.43 -10.59 13.17
N LEU A 708 -14.97 -10.21 14.37
CA LEU A 708 -15.05 -11.05 15.57
C LEU A 708 -16.50 -11.36 15.96
N GLN A 709 -17.42 -10.40 15.82
CA GLN A 709 -18.86 -10.60 16.01
C GLN A 709 -19.41 -11.64 15.03
N GLN A 710 -19.16 -11.50 13.72
CA GLN A 710 -19.68 -12.42 12.70
C GLN A 710 -19.04 -13.82 12.80
N LEU A 711 -17.78 -13.91 13.22
CA LEU A 711 -17.07 -15.16 13.55
C LEU A 711 -17.50 -15.79 14.90
N LYS A 712 -18.37 -15.12 15.66
CA LYS A 712 -18.86 -15.55 16.99
C LYS A 712 -17.70 -15.81 17.95
N VAL A 713 -16.76 -14.88 18.03
CA VAL A 713 -15.61 -14.89 18.94
C VAL A 713 -15.94 -14.05 20.16
N ALA A 714 -15.45 -14.44 21.34
CA ALA A 714 -15.63 -13.65 22.56
C ALA A 714 -14.84 -12.33 22.49
N PRO A 715 -15.38 -11.21 23.04
CA PRO A 715 -14.79 -9.88 22.93
C PRO A 715 -13.53 -9.69 23.79
#